data_AF-A0A3M1L8M3-F1
#
_entry.id   AF-A0A3M1L8M3-F1
#
_cell.length_a   1.000
_cell.length_b   1.000
_cell.length_c   1.000
_cell.angle_alpha   90.00
_cell.angle_beta   90.00
_cell.angle_gamma   90.00
#
_symmetry.space_group_name_H-M   'P 1'
#
loop_
_entity.id
_entity.type
_entity.pdbx_description
1 polymer ?
#
loop_
_entity_poly.entity_id
_entity_poly.type
_entity_poly.pdbx_seq_one_letter_code
_entity_poly.pdbx_strand_id
1 'polypeptide(L)'
;FFTFLVMLYLAGGRGGDILLGLTLFAIGAAIAYRLSGRVALRVDIWLDPWSEAGGRAYQIVQSLLAFAAGGLLGQGLGLGYPTPYIPAIHTDFPFAAIGEEFGLLGVLAAVALYALLTLRGYRMALRARTGFQQLLAAGLATMLGLQAWTIMAGTLKLIPLTGVTLPFISYGGSSLLSSFLTLGLLLAISHENGLAIAAPERKPVNANRQLRPLARPSAIRRVGGLMLVRCLLVGASGGYWRLWQGPTLQAREDNPRRLIAERRIQRGRILDRQGAVLAETVGPPEAHQRRYPYPAAAPVVGYYSLRHGVGGIEAAFDEVLRGTREEVDWEDWLDRLMHRVPVGRDVRLTLDMSLQQIADEALGEQVGAVVLVEITNGDLLVMVSHPTFDPNQLDEAWEALSQDPMAPLLNRATQGLYQPGGVLESLLLAEGIAAGLADPDALLENATQAVRLDDLILTCQPPGGIPTVAPLAQAYGASCPLPFLTLGERLGARRVAMAFARWGLTQAPSLEVPTEAGRFDPALLENPEELARAVLGQGDLTVTPLQMALVAATIAGDGKRPAPRLVLEVEDAMGQMQPWEQTRRRPERVLRPAPVARLRSVMPRWGDGKVVGHASIAIAGTNRPPHAWFIGYAPAEAPRYAIAVLLEHGGKEGPRQAVQVGVAVLQAALR
;
A
#
# COMPACT_ATOMS: atom_id res chain seq x y z
N PHE A 1 11.56 -50.57 -4.16
CA PHE A 1 12.69 -50.77 -5.10
C PHE A 1 14.04 -50.39 -4.51
N PHE A 2 14.29 -49.11 -4.18
CA PHE A 2 15.63 -48.68 -3.72
C PHE A 2 16.12 -49.38 -2.44
N THR A 3 15.26 -49.65 -1.46
CA THR A 3 15.63 -50.44 -0.27
C THR A 3 16.12 -51.85 -0.66
N PHE A 4 15.46 -52.49 -1.63
CA PHE A 4 15.88 -53.80 -2.14
C PHE A 4 17.27 -53.73 -2.79
N LEU A 5 17.52 -52.72 -3.63
CA LEU A 5 18.82 -52.51 -4.27
C LEU A 5 19.94 -52.30 -3.22
N VAL A 6 19.64 -51.53 -2.16
CA VAL A 6 20.57 -51.34 -1.04
C VAL A 6 20.80 -52.65 -0.31
N MET A 7 19.77 -53.43 -0.01
CA MET A 7 19.92 -54.74 0.65
C MET A 7 20.77 -55.71 -0.18
N LEU A 8 20.57 -55.71 -1.50
CA LEU A 8 21.36 -56.53 -2.42
C LEU A 8 22.83 -56.08 -2.46
N TYR A 9 23.09 -54.78 -2.44
CA TYR A 9 24.44 -54.24 -2.31
C TYR A 9 25.08 -54.58 -0.96
N LEU A 10 24.33 -54.49 0.14
CA LEU A 10 24.83 -54.79 1.47
C LEU A 10 25.23 -56.27 1.61
N ALA A 11 24.45 -57.18 1.01
CA ALA A 11 24.71 -58.62 1.02
C ALA A 11 25.81 -59.04 0.02
N GLY A 12 25.77 -58.50 -1.21
CA GLY A 12 26.66 -58.93 -2.31
C GLY A 12 27.96 -58.12 -2.44
N GLY A 13 27.95 -56.85 -2.03
CA GLY A 13 29.08 -55.93 -2.13
C GLY A 13 29.52 -55.56 -3.55
N ARG A 14 28.72 -55.89 -4.57
CA ARG A 14 29.02 -55.66 -5.99
C ARG A 14 28.35 -54.36 -6.46
N GLY A 15 29.16 -53.38 -6.89
CA GLY A 15 28.64 -52.11 -7.42
C GLY A 15 27.89 -52.25 -8.74
N GLY A 16 28.20 -53.28 -9.54
CA GLY A 16 27.54 -53.56 -10.81
C GLY A 16 26.03 -53.82 -10.66
N ASP A 17 25.61 -54.45 -9.56
CA ASP A 17 24.20 -54.74 -9.32
C ASP A 17 23.38 -53.46 -9.07
N ILE A 18 24.01 -52.45 -8.45
CA ILE A 18 23.42 -51.11 -8.28
C ILE A 18 23.23 -50.47 -9.66
N LEU A 19 24.28 -50.47 -10.49
CA LEU A 19 24.24 -49.86 -11.82
C LEU A 19 23.14 -50.51 -12.67
N LEU A 20 23.09 -51.84 -12.70
CA LEU A 20 22.07 -52.59 -13.43
C LEU A 20 20.66 -52.22 -12.95
N GLY A 21 20.43 -52.22 -11.63
CA GLY A 21 19.10 -51.88 -11.11
C GLY A 21 18.71 -50.42 -11.37
N LEU A 22 19.64 -49.47 -11.33
CA LEU A 22 19.37 -48.08 -11.73
C LEU A 22 19.03 -47.96 -13.21
N THR A 23 19.73 -48.69 -14.09
CA THR A 23 19.42 -48.76 -15.52
C THR A 23 18.02 -49.34 -15.76
N LEU A 24 17.69 -50.45 -15.08
CA LEU A 24 16.35 -51.06 -15.16
C LEU A 24 15.26 -50.12 -14.62
N PHE A 25 15.55 -49.38 -13.54
CA PHE A 25 14.63 -48.37 -13.02
C PHE A 25 14.41 -47.24 -14.02
N ALA A 26 15.45 -46.75 -14.68
CA ALA A 26 15.34 -45.70 -15.70
C ALA A 26 14.49 -46.17 -16.90
N ILE A 27 14.73 -47.40 -17.39
CA ILE A 27 13.91 -48.01 -18.45
C ILE A 27 12.46 -48.13 -18.00
N GLY A 28 12.23 -48.67 -16.79
CA GLY A 28 10.90 -48.80 -16.21
C GLY A 28 10.18 -47.46 -16.03
N ALA A 29 10.89 -46.42 -15.59
CA ALA A 29 10.35 -45.07 -15.45
C ALA A 29 9.99 -44.44 -16.81
N ALA A 30 10.82 -44.63 -17.84
CA ALA A 30 10.53 -44.16 -19.20
C ALA A 30 9.31 -44.87 -19.81
N ILE A 31 9.19 -46.18 -19.59
CA ILE A 31 8.00 -46.95 -19.98
C ILE A 31 6.78 -46.46 -19.21
N ALA A 32 6.88 -46.28 -17.89
CA ALA A 32 5.78 -45.80 -17.05
C ALA A 32 5.32 -44.39 -17.43
N TYR A 33 6.24 -43.51 -17.80
CA TYR A 33 5.94 -42.18 -18.31
C TYR A 33 5.07 -42.24 -19.58
N ARG A 34 5.38 -43.16 -20.51
CA ARG A 34 4.59 -43.31 -21.74
C ARG A 34 3.26 -44.02 -21.54
N LEU A 35 3.18 -44.96 -20.59
CA LEU A 35 1.99 -45.80 -20.40
C LEU A 35 1.01 -45.27 -19.35
N SER A 36 1.45 -44.43 -18.41
CA SER A 36 0.62 -43.94 -17.31
C SER A 36 0.53 -42.42 -17.30
N GLY A 37 -0.66 -41.89 -17.63
CA GLY A 37 -0.93 -40.46 -17.55
C GLY A 37 -0.69 -39.86 -16.17
N ARG A 38 -0.82 -40.66 -15.08
CA ARG A 38 -0.52 -40.22 -13.71
C ARG A 38 0.98 -40.02 -13.48
N VAL A 39 1.81 -40.90 -14.03
CA VAL A 39 3.28 -40.80 -13.92
C VAL A 39 3.77 -39.67 -14.81
N ALA A 40 3.27 -39.58 -16.04
CA ALA A 40 3.54 -38.47 -16.96
C ALA A 40 3.27 -37.13 -16.29
N LEU A 41 2.06 -36.95 -15.75
CA LEU A 41 1.66 -35.73 -15.06
C LEU A 41 2.61 -35.33 -13.93
N ARG A 42 3.03 -36.29 -13.08
CA ARG A 42 3.97 -35.99 -11.97
C ARG A 42 5.37 -35.62 -12.45
N VAL A 43 5.82 -36.19 -13.56
CA VAL A 43 7.11 -35.85 -14.18
C VAL A 43 7.02 -34.48 -14.86
N ASP A 44 5.94 -34.21 -15.59
CA ASP A 44 5.73 -32.93 -16.28
C ASP A 44 5.64 -31.77 -15.28
N ILE A 45 4.83 -31.93 -14.21
CA ILE A 45 4.78 -30.98 -13.08
C ILE A 45 6.15 -30.79 -12.44
N TRP A 46 6.95 -31.85 -12.32
CA TRP A 46 8.29 -31.75 -11.74
C TRP A 46 9.27 -30.99 -12.65
N LEU A 47 9.17 -31.14 -13.97
CA LEU A 47 10.00 -30.43 -14.92
C LEU A 47 9.61 -28.95 -14.98
N ASP A 48 8.33 -28.67 -15.26
CA ASP A 48 7.77 -27.32 -15.37
C ASP A 48 6.46 -27.17 -14.57
N PRO A 49 6.53 -26.81 -13.29
CA PRO A 49 5.34 -26.56 -12.47
C PRO A 49 4.72 -25.18 -12.73
N TRP A 50 5.41 -24.29 -13.45
CA TRP A 50 5.02 -22.87 -13.51
C TRP A 50 3.97 -22.58 -14.58
N SER A 51 3.97 -23.34 -15.67
CA SER A 51 2.96 -23.22 -16.74
C SER A 51 1.53 -23.52 -16.28
N GLU A 52 1.35 -24.34 -15.24
CA GLU A 52 0.05 -24.68 -14.66
C GLU A 52 -0.02 -24.40 -13.14
N ALA A 53 0.60 -23.30 -12.70
CA ALA A 53 0.70 -22.93 -11.30
C ALA A 53 -0.65 -22.82 -10.57
N GLY A 54 -1.69 -22.32 -11.24
CA GLY A 54 -3.06 -22.24 -10.70
C GLY A 54 -3.89 -23.52 -10.85
N GLY A 55 -3.36 -24.54 -11.54
CA GLY A 55 -4.08 -25.76 -11.91
C GLY A 55 -3.45 -27.01 -11.30
N ARG A 56 -3.01 -27.94 -12.16
CA ARG A 56 -2.53 -29.27 -11.72
C ARG A 56 -1.23 -29.22 -10.92
N ALA A 57 -0.42 -28.18 -11.06
CA ALA A 57 0.84 -28.00 -10.33
C ALA A 57 0.70 -27.19 -9.02
N TYR A 58 -0.52 -26.75 -8.67
CA TYR A 58 -0.78 -25.85 -7.54
C TYR A 58 -0.13 -26.29 -6.22
N GLN A 59 -0.21 -27.57 -5.88
CA GLN A 59 0.35 -28.12 -4.64
C GLN A 59 1.86 -27.90 -4.52
N ILE A 60 2.62 -28.19 -5.58
CA ILE A 60 4.08 -28.05 -5.55
C ILE A 60 4.49 -26.58 -5.61
N VAL A 61 3.78 -25.75 -6.38
CA VAL A 61 4.05 -24.31 -6.44
C VAL A 61 3.84 -23.67 -5.06
N GLN A 62 2.74 -23.98 -4.39
CA GLN A 62 2.47 -23.44 -3.04
C GLN A 62 3.48 -23.93 -1.99
N SER A 63 4.02 -25.13 -2.14
CA SER A 63 5.14 -25.63 -1.32
C SER A 63 6.43 -24.84 -1.55
N LEU A 64 6.76 -24.52 -2.80
CA LEU A 64 7.94 -23.70 -3.10
C LEU A 64 7.79 -22.26 -2.62
N LEU A 65 6.59 -21.68 -2.74
CA LEU A 65 6.26 -20.35 -2.20
C LEU A 65 6.30 -20.33 -0.67
N ALA A 66 5.84 -21.39 0.02
CA ALA A 66 6.01 -21.56 1.47
C ALA A 66 7.47 -21.50 1.89
N PHE A 67 8.31 -22.29 1.19
CA PHE A 67 9.73 -22.29 1.45
C PHE A 67 10.36 -20.92 1.21
N ALA A 68 10.01 -20.25 0.11
CA ALA A 68 10.49 -18.90 -0.16
C ALA A 68 10.10 -17.92 0.95
N ALA A 69 8.85 -17.97 1.43
CA ALA A 69 8.36 -17.08 2.48
C ALA A 69 9.08 -17.28 3.82
N GLY A 70 9.49 -18.50 4.17
CA GLY A 70 10.16 -18.77 5.43
C GLY A 70 11.57 -18.17 5.57
N GLY A 71 12.24 -17.79 4.48
CA GLY A 71 13.58 -17.19 4.55
C GLY A 71 14.57 -17.96 5.45
N LEU A 72 15.38 -17.26 6.24
CA LEU A 72 16.32 -17.88 7.18
C LEU A 72 15.65 -18.35 8.49
N LEU A 73 14.86 -17.48 9.12
CA LEU A 73 14.35 -17.65 10.48
C LEU A 73 12.91 -18.18 10.55
N GLY A 74 12.18 -18.15 9.44
CA GLY A 74 10.77 -18.49 9.38
C GLY A 74 9.86 -17.28 9.53
N GLN A 75 8.58 -17.48 9.25
CA GLN A 75 7.50 -16.51 9.49
C GLN A 75 7.03 -16.50 10.94
N GLY A 76 7.41 -17.50 11.75
CA GLY A 76 7.00 -17.68 13.13
C GLY A 76 5.94 -18.77 13.30
N LEU A 77 5.90 -19.37 14.49
CA LEU A 77 4.98 -20.46 14.80
C LEU A 77 3.52 -19.98 14.70
N GLY A 78 2.72 -20.63 13.84
CA GLY A 78 1.33 -20.23 13.58
C GLY A 78 1.17 -18.95 12.73
N LEU A 79 2.28 -18.35 12.29
CA LEU A 79 2.30 -17.15 11.45
C LEU A 79 2.64 -17.48 10.00
N GLY A 80 2.99 -18.73 9.67
CA GLY A 80 2.81 -19.21 8.30
C GLY A 80 1.33 -19.20 7.90
N TYR A 81 1.06 -19.28 6.60
CA TYR A 81 -0.28 -19.56 6.08
C TYR A 81 -0.30 -20.81 5.17
N PRO A 82 0.28 -21.94 5.61
CA PRO A 82 0.35 -23.10 4.74
C PRO A 82 -1.04 -23.75 4.55
N THR A 83 -1.97 -23.59 5.50
CA THR A 83 -3.40 -23.90 5.34
C THR A 83 -4.19 -22.61 5.08
N PRO A 84 -5.13 -22.54 4.12
CA PRO A 84 -5.62 -23.60 3.22
C PRO A 84 -4.84 -23.72 1.89
N TYR A 85 -3.75 -22.96 1.72
CA TYR A 85 -3.11 -22.78 0.41
C TYR A 85 -2.33 -24.00 -0.08
N ILE A 86 -1.81 -24.85 0.81
CA ILE A 86 -1.17 -26.12 0.45
C ILE A 86 -2.18 -27.25 0.69
N PRO A 87 -2.78 -27.82 -0.37
CA PRO A 87 -3.65 -28.98 -0.23
C PRO A 87 -2.88 -30.17 0.35
N ALA A 88 -3.56 -31.01 1.13
CA ALA A 88 -2.97 -32.20 1.75
C ALA A 88 -1.72 -31.91 2.62
N ILE A 89 -1.67 -30.71 3.22
CA ILE A 89 -0.57 -30.28 4.10
C ILE A 89 -0.26 -31.26 5.22
N HIS A 90 -1.27 -31.91 5.81
CA HIS A 90 -1.05 -32.83 6.94
C HIS A 90 -0.48 -34.19 6.53
N THR A 91 -0.57 -34.59 5.26
CA THR A 91 -0.07 -35.90 4.79
C THR A 91 1.25 -35.75 4.03
N ASP A 92 1.32 -34.86 3.04
CA ASP A 92 2.39 -34.88 2.04
C ASP A 92 3.35 -33.68 2.19
N PHE A 93 2.83 -32.54 2.65
CA PHE A 93 3.58 -31.29 2.76
C PHE A 93 3.87 -30.75 4.18
N PRO A 94 3.89 -31.52 5.29
CA PRO A 94 4.25 -30.95 6.59
C PRO A 94 5.66 -30.33 6.61
N PHE A 95 6.57 -30.85 5.78
CA PHE A 95 7.91 -30.29 5.64
C PHE A 95 7.92 -28.88 5.05
N ALA A 96 6.99 -28.57 4.15
CA ALA A 96 6.81 -27.22 3.61
C ALA A 96 6.32 -26.26 4.70
N ALA A 97 5.38 -26.71 5.54
CA ALA A 97 4.89 -25.94 6.69
C ALA A 97 6.01 -25.62 7.69
N ILE A 98 6.82 -26.62 8.06
CA ILE A 98 8.01 -26.40 8.90
C ILE A 98 8.93 -25.36 8.26
N GLY A 99 9.08 -25.44 6.94
CA GLY A 99 9.92 -24.53 6.20
C GLY A 99 9.41 -23.10 6.07
N GLU A 100 8.11 -22.89 6.13
CA GLU A 100 7.46 -21.58 6.14
C GLU A 100 7.53 -20.95 7.55
N GLU A 101 7.18 -21.72 8.58
CA GLU A 101 7.10 -21.20 9.96
C GLU A 101 8.46 -21.08 10.65
N PHE A 102 9.38 -22.03 10.42
CA PHE A 102 10.69 -22.08 11.08
C PHE A 102 11.87 -21.84 10.11
N GLY A 103 11.56 -21.52 8.85
CA GLY A 103 12.56 -21.10 7.86
C GLY A 103 13.57 -22.19 7.50
N LEU A 104 14.78 -21.75 7.13
CA LEU A 104 15.89 -22.65 6.83
C LEU A 104 16.37 -23.40 8.08
N LEU A 105 16.39 -22.74 9.24
CA LEU A 105 16.83 -23.36 10.49
C LEU A 105 15.97 -24.55 10.88
N GLY A 106 14.63 -24.42 10.79
CA GLY A 106 13.71 -25.53 11.04
C GLY A 106 13.88 -26.68 10.06
N VAL A 107 14.08 -26.38 8.78
CA VAL A 107 14.37 -27.40 7.77
C VAL A 107 15.68 -28.14 8.05
N LEU A 108 16.75 -27.41 8.36
CA LEU A 108 18.04 -28.02 8.69
C LEU A 108 17.96 -28.85 9.97
N ALA A 109 17.22 -28.39 10.98
CA ALA A 109 16.98 -29.15 12.20
C ALA A 109 16.24 -30.46 11.93
N ALA A 110 15.14 -30.42 11.15
CA ALA A 110 14.39 -31.62 10.76
C ALA A 110 15.26 -32.60 9.96
N VAL A 111 16.00 -32.11 8.97
CA VAL A 111 16.94 -32.92 8.19
C VAL A 111 18.04 -33.53 9.06
N ALA A 112 18.59 -32.76 10.01
CA ALA A 112 19.62 -33.22 10.94
C ALA A 112 19.09 -34.33 11.87
N LEU A 113 17.84 -34.24 12.33
CA LEU A 113 17.20 -35.28 13.15
C LEU A 113 17.05 -36.60 12.37
N TYR A 114 16.61 -36.56 11.11
CA TYR A 114 16.57 -37.77 10.27
C TYR A 114 17.97 -38.30 9.91
N ALA A 115 18.94 -37.41 9.67
CA ALA A 115 20.33 -37.81 9.44
C ALA A 115 20.90 -38.52 10.68
N LEU A 116 20.67 -37.97 11.88
CA LEU A 116 21.08 -38.58 13.14
C LEU A 116 20.43 -39.95 13.32
N LEU A 117 19.11 -40.06 13.15
CA LEU A 117 18.36 -41.30 13.32
C LEU A 117 18.87 -42.40 12.38
N THR A 118 19.05 -42.08 11.10
CA THR A 118 19.52 -43.03 10.09
C THR A 118 20.97 -43.44 10.31
N LEU A 119 21.87 -42.49 10.62
CA LEU A 119 23.28 -42.77 10.93
C LEU A 119 23.43 -43.60 12.22
N ARG A 120 22.58 -43.37 13.23
CA ARG A 120 22.52 -44.22 14.43
C ARG A 120 22.07 -45.63 14.07
N GLY A 121 21.07 -45.78 13.20
CA GLY A 121 20.65 -47.08 12.66
C GLY A 121 21.78 -47.84 11.94
N TYR A 122 22.54 -47.17 11.07
CA TYR A 122 23.72 -47.80 10.43
C TYR A 122 24.84 -48.11 11.42
N ARG A 123 25.05 -47.26 12.45
CA ARG A 123 26.01 -47.53 13.52
C ARG A 123 25.61 -48.75 14.35
N MET A 124 24.31 -48.95 14.57
CA MET A 124 23.78 -50.16 15.21
C MET A 124 23.99 -51.39 14.33
N ALA A 125 23.75 -51.28 13.02
CA ALA A 125 24.06 -52.34 12.06
C ALA A 125 25.55 -52.73 12.08
N LEU A 126 26.47 -51.76 12.15
CA LEU A 126 27.91 -52.04 12.25
C LEU A 126 28.31 -52.74 13.57
N ARG A 127 27.52 -52.59 14.63
CA ARG A 127 27.77 -53.17 15.96
C ARG A 127 26.99 -54.45 16.22
N ALA A 128 26.14 -54.88 15.29
CA ALA A 128 25.28 -56.03 15.47
C ALA A 128 26.07 -57.36 15.46
N ARG A 129 25.68 -58.27 16.35
CA ARG A 129 26.35 -59.55 16.60
C ARG A 129 26.23 -60.54 15.45
N THR A 130 25.04 -60.65 14.86
CA THR A 130 24.76 -61.64 13.82
C THR A 130 24.62 -60.98 12.45
N GLY A 131 25.01 -61.69 11.38
CA GLY A 131 24.86 -61.18 10.01
C GLY A 131 23.41 -60.84 9.64
N PHE A 132 22.44 -61.56 10.21
CA PHE A 132 21.02 -61.24 10.07
C PHE A 132 20.68 -59.90 10.71
N GLN A 133 21.07 -59.67 11.97
CA GLN A 133 20.83 -58.40 12.67
C GLN A 133 21.53 -57.22 11.97
N GLN A 134 22.72 -57.44 11.41
CA GLN A 134 23.43 -56.43 10.62
C GLN A 134 22.61 -55.99 9.39
N LEU A 135 22.14 -56.95 8.60
CA LEU A 135 21.32 -56.69 7.41
C LEU A 135 19.95 -56.10 7.78
N LEU A 136 19.30 -56.62 8.82
CA LEU A 136 18.01 -56.12 9.29
C LEU A 136 18.11 -54.66 9.75
N ALA A 137 19.05 -54.34 10.64
CA ALA A 137 19.23 -52.98 11.13
C ALA A 137 19.59 -52.01 9.99
N ALA A 138 20.48 -52.40 9.08
CA ALA A 138 20.83 -51.57 7.92
C ALA A 138 19.63 -51.36 6.98
N GLY A 139 18.83 -52.41 6.74
CA GLY A 139 17.62 -52.34 5.91
C GLY A 139 16.54 -51.44 6.50
N LEU A 140 16.26 -51.59 7.80
CA LEU A 140 15.32 -50.76 8.55
C LEU A 140 15.75 -49.28 8.57
N ALA A 141 17.03 -49.00 8.83
CA ALA A 141 17.58 -47.65 8.76
C ALA A 141 17.50 -47.05 7.35
N THR A 142 17.77 -47.87 6.32
CA THR A 142 17.64 -47.48 4.91
C THR A 142 16.19 -47.14 4.56
N MET A 143 15.23 -47.95 5.00
CA MET A 143 13.82 -47.78 4.71
C MET A 143 13.28 -46.46 5.28
N LEU A 144 13.54 -46.19 6.57
CA LEU A 144 13.18 -44.92 7.21
C LEU A 144 13.83 -43.72 6.52
N GLY A 145 15.15 -43.79 6.26
CA GLY A 145 15.88 -42.69 5.65
C GLY A 145 15.46 -42.40 4.21
N LEU A 146 15.24 -43.44 3.41
CA LEU A 146 14.75 -43.29 2.04
C LEU A 146 13.35 -42.71 2.00
N GLN A 147 12.44 -43.15 2.89
CA GLN A 147 11.09 -42.62 2.95
C GLN A 147 11.11 -41.13 3.29
N ALA A 148 11.82 -40.74 4.36
CA ALA A 148 11.96 -39.34 4.76
C ALA A 148 12.60 -38.49 3.64
N TRP A 149 13.68 -38.98 3.03
CA TRP A 149 14.33 -38.28 1.93
C TRP A 149 13.40 -38.11 0.72
N THR A 150 12.63 -39.13 0.35
CA THR A 150 11.78 -39.09 -0.86
C THR A 150 10.73 -38.00 -0.75
N ILE A 151 10.04 -37.89 0.39
CA ILE A 151 9.02 -36.85 0.56
C ILE A 151 9.63 -35.45 0.71
N MET A 152 10.72 -35.29 1.49
CA MET A 152 11.40 -34.00 1.61
C MET A 152 11.95 -33.52 0.24
N ALA A 153 12.55 -34.42 -0.54
CA ALA A 153 13.04 -34.12 -1.88
C ALA A 153 11.89 -33.80 -2.85
N GLY A 154 10.76 -34.50 -2.75
CA GLY A 154 9.57 -34.24 -3.57
C GLY A 154 8.99 -32.85 -3.34
N THR A 155 8.83 -32.43 -2.08
CA THR A 155 8.30 -31.09 -1.72
C THR A 155 9.23 -29.95 -2.15
N LEU A 156 10.53 -30.21 -2.31
CA LEU A 156 11.56 -29.27 -2.79
C LEU A 156 11.82 -29.34 -4.32
N LYS A 157 11.02 -30.08 -5.09
CA LYS A 157 11.22 -30.28 -6.55
C LYS A 157 12.57 -30.94 -6.91
N LEU A 158 13.22 -31.66 -5.99
CA LEU A 158 14.42 -32.45 -6.31
C LEU A 158 14.08 -33.72 -7.10
N ILE A 159 12.90 -34.29 -6.85
CA ILE A 159 12.33 -35.43 -7.56
C ILE A 159 10.82 -35.21 -7.74
N PRO A 160 10.15 -35.97 -8.64
CA PRO A 160 8.69 -35.96 -8.71
C PRO A 160 8.03 -36.31 -7.38
N LEU A 161 6.96 -35.59 -7.02
CA LEU A 161 6.23 -35.83 -5.78
C LEU A 161 5.60 -37.23 -5.77
N THR A 162 5.93 -38.05 -4.77
CA THR A 162 5.46 -39.44 -4.69
C THR A 162 4.22 -39.63 -3.81
N GLY A 163 3.91 -38.70 -2.91
CA GLY A 163 2.78 -38.78 -1.97
C GLY A 163 2.99 -39.84 -0.88
N VAL A 164 4.22 -39.98 -0.39
CA VAL A 164 4.55 -40.84 0.76
C VAL A 164 4.63 -39.98 2.01
N THR A 165 4.29 -40.55 3.16
CA THR A 165 4.30 -39.84 4.43
C THR A 165 5.71 -39.61 4.95
N LEU A 166 5.94 -38.46 5.60
CA LEU A 166 7.13 -38.17 6.37
C LEU A 166 7.06 -38.89 7.73
N PRO A 167 7.94 -39.86 8.03
CA PRO A 167 7.83 -40.67 9.25
C PRO A 167 7.75 -39.83 10.52
N PHE A 168 6.83 -40.11 11.43
CA PHE A 168 6.60 -39.39 12.71
C PHE A 168 6.03 -37.97 12.63
N ILE A 169 5.99 -37.35 11.45
CA ILE A 169 5.48 -35.97 11.28
C ILE A 169 4.16 -35.97 10.51
N SER A 170 4.10 -36.67 9.36
CA SER A 170 2.90 -36.71 8.53
C SER A 170 1.80 -37.57 9.15
N TYR A 171 0.56 -37.13 8.95
CA TYR A 171 -0.62 -37.96 9.17
C TYR A 171 -0.62 -39.16 8.22
N GLY A 172 -0.69 -40.36 8.78
CA GLY A 172 -0.80 -41.61 8.03
C GLY A 172 -0.75 -42.80 8.96
N GLY A 173 -1.92 -43.31 9.36
CA GLY A 173 -2.05 -44.30 10.44
C GLY A 173 -1.13 -45.52 10.30
N SER A 174 -1.14 -46.18 9.13
CA SER A 174 -0.29 -47.36 8.87
C SER A 174 1.21 -47.01 8.77
N SER A 175 1.55 -45.87 8.18
CA SER A 175 2.94 -45.43 8.09
C SER A 175 3.50 -45.04 9.45
N LEU A 176 2.71 -44.40 10.31
CA LEU A 176 3.10 -44.04 11.66
C LEU A 176 3.36 -45.31 12.50
N LEU A 177 2.43 -46.26 12.47
CA LEU A 177 2.58 -47.55 13.14
C LEU A 177 3.83 -48.31 12.65
N SER A 178 4.02 -48.43 11.34
CA SER A 178 5.20 -49.11 10.77
C SER A 178 6.52 -48.41 11.11
N SER A 179 6.51 -47.07 11.21
CA SER A 179 7.69 -46.29 11.63
C SER A 179 8.05 -46.56 13.09
N PHE A 180 7.06 -46.61 14.00
CA PHE A 180 7.28 -46.97 15.40
C PHE A 180 7.71 -48.42 15.59
N LEU A 181 7.13 -49.37 14.83
CA LEU A 181 7.59 -50.77 14.84
C LEU A 181 9.03 -50.89 14.36
N THR A 182 9.39 -50.17 13.29
CA THR A 182 10.75 -50.12 12.77
C THR A 182 11.73 -49.58 13.82
N LEU A 183 11.34 -48.51 14.51
CA LEU A 183 12.13 -47.94 15.60
C LEU A 183 12.27 -48.91 16.78
N GLY A 184 11.20 -49.60 17.18
CA GLY A 184 11.20 -50.60 18.24
C GLY A 184 12.14 -51.78 17.92
N LEU A 185 12.13 -52.29 16.68
CA LEU A 185 13.04 -53.33 16.24
C LEU A 185 14.50 -52.88 16.27
N LEU A 186 14.79 -51.65 15.82
CA LEU A 186 16.11 -51.07 15.94
C LEU A 186 16.54 -51.01 17.42
N LEU A 187 15.70 -50.46 18.30
CA LEU A 187 16.00 -50.37 19.73
C LEU A 187 16.25 -51.75 20.37
N ALA A 188 15.47 -52.78 20.01
CA ALA A 188 15.68 -54.15 20.47
C ALA A 188 17.07 -54.68 20.08
N ILE A 189 17.47 -54.51 18.82
CA ILE A 189 18.82 -54.87 18.33
C ILE A 189 19.89 -54.07 19.09
N SER A 190 19.65 -52.78 19.39
CA SER A 190 20.58 -51.96 20.18
C SER A 190 20.73 -52.48 21.60
N HIS A 191 19.63 -52.88 22.25
CA HIS A 191 19.61 -53.32 23.63
C HIS A 191 20.36 -54.65 23.82
N GLU A 192 20.12 -55.62 22.93
CA GLU A 192 20.86 -56.89 22.94
C GLU A 192 22.37 -56.68 22.77
N ASN A 193 22.77 -55.74 21.90
CA ASN A 193 24.17 -55.36 21.72
C ASN A 193 24.75 -54.60 22.93
N GLY A 194 23.92 -53.96 23.76
CA GLY A 194 24.33 -53.29 24.99
C GLY A 194 24.58 -54.27 26.14
N LEU A 195 23.63 -55.16 26.40
CA LEU A 195 23.75 -56.23 27.41
C LEU A 195 24.97 -57.13 27.16
N ALA A 196 25.24 -57.37 25.88
CA ALA A 196 26.40 -58.09 25.37
C ALA A 196 27.76 -57.54 25.81
N ILE A 197 27.90 -56.21 25.89
CA ILE A 197 29.14 -55.52 26.22
C ILE A 197 29.34 -55.47 27.74
N ALA A 198 28.24 -55.47 28.50
CA ALA A 198 28.24 -55.44 29.96
C ALA A 198 28.50 -56.81 30.62
N ALA A 199 28.44 -57.92 29.88
CA ALA A 199 28.69 -59.26 30.40
C ALA A 199 30.21 -59.56 30.50
N PRO A 200 30.76 -59.96 31.67
CA PRO A 200 32.17 -60.29 31.80
C PRO A 200 32.55 -61.53 30.97
N GLU A 201 33.75 -61.50 30.37
CA GLU A 201 34.29 -62.54 29.49
C GLU A 201 34.16 -63.94 30.11
N ARG A 202 33.23 -64.76 29.61
CA ARG A 202 33.33 -66.21 29.69
C ARG A 202 33.98 -66.72 28.41
N LYS A 203 35.19 -67.28 28.53
CA LYS A 203 35.91 -67.94 27.42
C LYS A 203 34.98 -68.96 26.74
N PRO A 204 34.77 -68.90 25.42
CA PRO A 204 33.91 -69.85 24.73
C PRO A 204 34.63 -71.19 24.56
N VAL A 205 34.06 -72.25 25.13
CA VAL A 205 34.29 -73.62 24.65
C VAL A 205 33.61 -73.70 23.28
N ASN A 206 34.38 -73.98 22.22
CA ASN A 206 34.02 -73.98 20.77
C ASN A 206 34.20 -72.65 20.01
N ALA A 207 35.45 -72.20 19.89
CA ALA A 207 35.86 -71.01 19.14
C ALA A 207 35.96 -71.17 17.60
N ASN A 208 35.17 -72.04 16.97
CA ASN A 208 35.26 -72.28 15.51
C ASN A 208 33.99 -71.92 14.69
N ARG A 209 33.05 -71.18 15.27
CA ARG A 209 31.94 -70.57 14.50
C ARG A 209 32.08 -69.05 14.49
N GLN A 210 33.20 -68.54 13.95
CA GLN A 210 33.24 -67.16 13.48
C GLN A 210 32.23 -67.04 12.33
N LEU A 211 30.99 -66.68 12.66
CA LEU A 211 29.96 -66.34 11.68
C LEU A 211 30.51 -65.16 10.86
N ARG A 212 30.93 -65.43 9.63
CA ARG A 212 31.37 -64.39 8.70
C ARG A 212 30.26 -63.33 8.63
N PRO A 213 30.59 -62.04 8.77
CA PRO A 213 29.60 -60.98 8.62
C PRO A 213 28.99 -61.08 7.22
N LEU A 214 27.67 -61.29 7.16
CA LEU A 214 26.92 -61.37 5.89
C LEU A 214 26.95 -60.03 5.15
N ALA A 215 27.03 -58.92 5.89
CA ALA A 215 27.17 -57.59 5.34
C ALA A 215 28.62 -57.08 5.50
N ARG A 216 29.18 -56.49 4.45
CA ARG A 216 30.53 -55.89 4.54
C ARG A 216 30.46 -54.56 5.31
N PRO A 217 31.26 -54.34 6.37
CA PRO A 217 31.26 -53.08 7.12
C PRO A 217 31.60 -51.84 6.27
N SER A 218 32.39 -52.00 5.21
CA SER A 218 32.66 -50.95 4.23
C SER A 218 31.43 -50.60 3.39
N ALA A 219 30.60 -51.59 3.03
CA ALA A 219 29.34 -51.36 2.30
C ALA A 219 28.34 -50.58 3.16
N ILE A 220 28.18 -50.96 4.44
CA ILE A 220 27.31 -50.23 5.39
C ILE A 220 27.77 -48.78 5.54
N ARG A 221 29.08 -48.53 5.71
CA ARG A 221 29.63 -47.17 5.79
C ARG A 221 29.39 -46.35 4.53
N ARG A 222 29.52 -46.95 3.33
CA ARG A 222 29.23 -46.27 2.06
C ARG A 222 27.76 -45.91 1.92
N VAL A 223 26.85 -46.82 2.28
CA VAL A 223 25.41 -46.55 2.27
C VAL A 223 25.05 -45.46 3.27
N GLY A 224 25.62 -45.50 4.49
CA GLY A 224 25.45 -44.44 5.48
C GLY A 224 25.96 -43.08 4.99
N GLY A 225 27.14 -43.05 4.36
CA GLY A 225 27.68 -41.84 3.73
C GLY A 225 26.80 -41.31 2.60
N LEU A 226 26.27 -42.18 1.75
CA LEU A 226 25.32 -41.80 0.69
C LEU A 226 24.02 -41.22 1.28
N MET A 227 23.52 -41.77 2.40
CA MET A 227 22.36 -41.21 3.07
C MET A 227 22.63 -39.81 3.63
N LEU A 228 23.83 -39.59 4.18
CA LEU A 228 24.24 -38.25 4.62
C LEU A 228 24.32 -37.25 3.46
N VAL A 229 24.91 -37.65 2.32
CA VAL A 229 24.94 -36.81 1.10
C VAL A 229 23.53 -36.43 0.65
N ARG A 230 22.58 -37.38 0.70
CA ARG A 230 21.17 -37.14 0.39
C ARG A 230 20.51 -36.13 1.34
N CYS A 231 20.77 -36.22 2.64
CA CYS A 231 20.31 -35.23 3.61
C CYS A 231 20.92 -33.84 3.34
N LEU A 232 22.22 -33.76 3.06
CA LEU A 232 22.88 -32.52 2.69
C LEU A 232 22.29 -31.90 1.42
N LEU A 233 21.94 -32.71 0.43
CA LEU A 233 21.28 -32.26 -0.80
C LEU A 233 19.90 -31.64 -0.52
N VAL A 234 19.12 -32.22 0.39
CA VAL A 234 17.83 -31.65 0.84
C VAL A 234 18.05 -30.30 1.53
N GLY A 235 19.03 -30.21 2.43
CA GLY A 235 19.38 -28.94 3.10
C GLY A 235 19.84 -27.87 2.11
N ALA A 236 20.71 -28.21 1.17
CA ALA A 236 21.21 -27.30 0.13
C ALA A 236 20.08 -26.83 -0.81
N SER A 237 19.18 -27.73 -1.22
CA SER A 237 18.01 -27.39 -2.02
C SER A 237 17.03 -26.50 -1.24
N GLY A 238 16.83 -26.77 0.05
CA GLY A 238 16.07 -25.90 0.94
C GLY A 238 16.63 -24.48 0.98
N GLY A 239 17.97 -24.35 1.07
CA GLY A 239 18.69 -23.08 1.00
C GLY A 239 18.53 -22.39 -0.35
N TYR A 240 18.62 -23.13 -1.47
CA TYR A 240 18.43 -22.59 -2.82
C TYR A 240 17.06 -21.93 -2.99
N TRP A 241 15.97 -22.60 -2.61
CA TRP A 241 14.61 -22.06 -2.76
C TRP A 241 14.32 -20.85 -1.87
N ARG A 242 15.04 -20.72 -0.75
CA ARG A 242 14.86 -19.65 0.25
C ARG A 242 15.73 -18.44 0.01
N LEU A 243 17.01 -18.66 -0.25
CA LEU A 243 18.01 -17.59 -0.26
C LEU A 243 18.27 -17.08 -1.67
N TRP A 244 18.29 -17.98 -2.64
CA TRP A 244 18.57 -17.63 -4.03
C TRP A 244 17.28 -17.31 -4.79
N GLN A 245 16.34 -18.25 -4.83
CA GLN A 245 15.05 -18.04 -5.51
C GLN A 245 14.01 -17.31 -4.63
N GLY A 246 14.29 -17.12 -3.34
CA GLY A 246 13.35 -16.52 -2.39
C GLY A 246 12.79 -15.18 -2.85
N PRO A 247 13.63 -14.16 -3.13
CA PRO A 247 13.16 -12.85 -3.57
C PRO A 247 12.29 -12.92 -4.84
N THR A 248 12.72 -13.70 -5.83
CA THR A 248 12.00 -13.91 -7.10
C THR A 248 10.63 -14.55 -6.87
N LEU A 249 10.55 -15.57 -6.01
CA LEU A 249 9.30 -16.28 -5.69
C LEU A 249 8.36 -15.44 -4.84
N GLN A 250 8.90 -14.67 -3.90
CA GLN A 250 8.12 -13.76 -3.08
C GLN A 250 7.49 -12.65 -3.92
N ALA A 251 8.20 -12.13 -4.93
CA ALA A 251 7.75 -11.05 -5.79
C ALA A 251 6.68 -11.45 -6.83
N ARG A 252 6.41 -12.74 -7.04
CA ARG A 252 5.42 -13.20 -8.02
C ARG A 252 4.02 -12.66 -7.72
N GLU A 253 3.27 -12.38 -8.78
CA GLU A 253 1.89 -11.88 -8.70
C GLU A 253 0.91 -12.95 -8.19
N ASP A 254 1.15 -14.22 -8.49
CA ASP A 254 0.33 -15.36 -8.05
C ASP A 254 0.66 -15.85 -6.64
N ASN A 255 1.50 -15.13 -5.88
CA ASN A 255 1.88 -15.50 -4.52
C ASN A 255 0.85 -14.99 -3.50
N PRO A 256 0.01 -15.86 -2.91
CA PRO A 256 -1.04 -15.44 -1.98
C PRO A 256 -0.49 -14.86 -0.68
N ARG A 257 0.77 -15.16 -0.32
CA ARG A 257 1.37 -14.75 0.96
C ARG A 257 1.59 -13.26 1.09
N ARG A 258 1.74 -12.54 -0.03
CA ARG A 258 1.80 -11.07 -0.04
C ARG A 258 0.49 -10.47 0.47
N LEU A 259 -0.63 -10.94 -0.09
CA LEU A 259 -1.97 -10.50 0.30
C LEU A 259 -2.30 -10.86 1.74
N ILE A 260 -1.88 -12.04 2.20
CA ILE A 260 -2.10 -12.51 3.57
C ILE A 260 -1.32 -11.66 4.58
N ALA A 261 -0.03 -11.43 4.30
CA ALA A 261 0.80 -10.57 5.14
C ALA A 261 0.17 -9.19 5.26
N GLU A 262 -0.31 -8.64 4.14
CA GLU A 262 -0.98 -7.34 4.09
C GLU A 262 -2.30 -7.32 4.89
N ARG A 263 -3.13 -8.37 4.79
CA ARG A 263 -4.39 -8.49 5.55
C ARG A 263 -4.19 -8.55 7.06
N ARG A 264 -3.07 -9.08 7.53
CA ARG A 264 -2.80 -9.20 8.97
C ARG A 264 -2.39 -7.89 9.61
N ILE A 265 -1.88 -6.92 8.82
CA ILE A 265 -1.45 -5.63 9.34
C ILE A 265 -2.65 -4.92 9.95
N GLN A 266 -2.56 -4.62 11.24
CA GLN A 266 -3.52 -3.73 11.90
C GLN A 266 -3.11 -2.31 11.56
N ARG A 267 -3.70 -1.74 10.50
CA ARG A 267 -3.34 -0.38 10.09
C ARG A 267 -3.72 0.64 11.18
N GLY A 268 -2.87 1.64 11.37
CA GLY A 268 -3.09 2.74 12.30
C GLY A 268 -4.33 3.54 11.93
N ARG A 269 -4.92 4.24 12.89
CA ARG A 269 -6.11 5.07 12.69
C ARG A 269 -5.74 6.39 12.04
N ILE A 270 -6.64 6.92 11.21
CA ILE A 270 -6.60 8.30 10.76
C ILE A 270 -7.63 9.05 11.59
N LEU A 271 -7.18 10.10 12.28
CA LEU A 271 -7.98 10.89 13.21
C LEU A 271 -8.12 12.33 12.69
N ASP A 272 -9.24 12.97 13.00
CA ASP A 272 -9.38 14.41 12.84
C ASP A 272 -8.60 15.18 13.92
N ARG A 273 -8.60 16.50 13.87
CA ARG A 273 -7.86 17.34 14.83
C ARG A 273 -8.33 17.20 16.29
N GLN A 274 -9.57 16.76 16.52
CA GLN A 274 -10.15 16.52 17.85
C GLN A 274 -10.02 15.06 18.30
N GLY A 275 -9.51 14.16 17.46
CA GLY A 275 -9.36 12.73 17.74
C GLY A 275 -10.55 11.87 17.31
N ALA A 276 -11.52 12.41 16.56
CA ALA A 276 -12.57 11.62 15.94
C ALA A 276 -11.99 10.73 14.83
N VAL A 277 -12.48 9.51 14.71
CA VAL A 277 -11.95 8.51 13.77
C VAL A 277 -12.48 8.78 12.36
N LEU A 278 -11.56 8.97 11.41
CA LEU A 278 -11.84 9.10 9.98
C LEU A 278 -11.58 7.78 9.23
N ALA A 279 -10.60 6.99 9.68
CA ALA A 279 -10.37 5.63 9.19
C ALA A 279 -9.78 4.76 10.30
N GLU A 280 -10.17 3.49 10.35
CA GLU A 280 -9.68 2.52 11.33
C GLU A 280 -9.72 1.09 10.79
N THR A 281 -8.94 0.21 11.39
CA THR A 281 -8.99 -1.23 11.09
C THR A 281 -9.82 -1.96 12.13
N VAL A 282 -10.81 -2.72 11.67
CA VAL A 282 -11.76 -3.47 12.51
C VAL A 282 -11.73 -4.96 12.18
N GLY A 283 -12.21 -5.78 13.12
CA GLY A 283 -12.28 -7.24 12.97
C GLY A 283 -11.07 -7.96 13.60
N PRO A 284 -11.08 -9.30 13.61
CA PRO A 284 -9.96 -10.10 14.12
C PRO A 284 -8.78 -10.08 13.12
N PRO A 285 -7.55 -10.43 13.55
CA PRO A 285 -6.35 -10.43 12.68
C PRO A 285 -6.46 -11.22 11.38
N GLU A 286 -7.33 -12.24 11.33
CA GLU A 286 -7.56 -13.06 10.15
C GLU A 286 -8.54 -12.42 9.14
N ALA A 287 -9.27 -11.39 9.56
CA ALA A 287 -10.33 -10.73 8.80
C ALA A 287 -10.36 -9.20 9.06
N HIS A 288 -9.19 -8.57 9.20
CA HIS A 288 -9.10 -7.12 9.28
C HIS A 288 -9.75 -6.48 8.05
N GLN A 289 -10.65 -5.53 8.31
CA GLN A 289 -11.27 -4.68 7.30
C GLN A 289 -10.97 -3.23 7.64
N ARG A 290 -10.68 -2.42 6.61
CA ARG A 290 -10.54 -0.98 6.77
C ARG A 290 -11.93 -0.33 6.73
N ARG A 291 -12.30 0.39 7.79
CA ARG A 291 -13.58 1.08 7.94
C ARG A 291 -13.37 2.59 7.93
N TYR A 292 -14.27 3.29 7.24
CA TYR A 292 -14.31 4.75 7.14
C TYR A 292 -15.64 5.24 7.71
N PRO A 293 -15.70 5.67 8.99
CA PRO A 293 -16.94 6.11 9.62
C PRO A 293 -17.61 7.31 8.94
N TYR A 294 -16.81 8.14 8.25
CA TYR A 294 -17.32 9.27 7.49
C TYR A 294 -16.82 9.24 6.04
N PRO A 295 -17.55 8.55 5.16
CA PRO A 295 -17.13 8.35 3.77
C PRO A 295 -16.95 9.65 2.98
N ALA A 296 -17.67 10.73 3.30
CA ALA A 296 -17.55 11.98 2.56
C ALA A 296 -16.17 12.67 2.70
N ALA A 297 -15.34 12.27 3.68
CA ALA A 297 -13.94 12.69 3.77
C ALA A 297 -12.98 11.90 2.83
N ALA A 298 -13.49 10.94 2.05
CA ALA A 298 -12.72 10.12 1.11
C ALA A 298 -11.80 10.91 0.15
N PRO A 299 -12.16 12.10 -0.37
CA PRO A 299 -11.26 12.85 -1.26
C PRO A 299 -9.93 13.23 -0.58
N VAL A 300 -9.92 13.35 0.75
CA VAL A 300 -8.73 13.68 1.55
C VAL A 300 -8.13 12.43 2.17
N VAL A 301 -8.93 11.70 2.96
CA VAL A 301 -8.50 10.49 3.68
C VAL A 301 -8.04 9.42 2.71
N GLY A 302 -8.71 9.35 1.55
CA GLY A 302 -8.47 8.36 0.52
C GLY A 302 -9.16 7.05 0.81
N TYR A 303 -8.52 5.97 0.38
CA TYR A 303 -9.01 4.62 0.53
C TYR A 303 -7.83 3.64 0.62
N TYR A 304 -8.15 2.43 1.05
CA TYR A 304 -7.24 1.30 1.13
C TYR A 304 -7.98 0.08 0.61
N SER A 305 -7.52 -0.41 -0.53
CA SER A 305 -8.04 -1.62 -1.18
C SER A 305 -6.87 -2.51 -1.58
N LEU A 306 -7.00 -3.79 -1.25
CA LEU A 306 -6.04 -4.80 -1.68
C LEU A 306 -6.13 -5.09 -3.18
N ARG A 307 -7.22 -4.70 -3.83
CA ARG A 307 -7.48 -4.89 -5.27
C ARG A 307 -7.15 -3.64 -6.08
N HIS A 308 -7.48 -2.46 -5.56
CA HIS A 308 -7.42 -1.19 -6.30
C HIS A 308 -6.35 -0.22 -5.79
N GLY A 309 -5.60 -0.61 -4.76
CA GLY A 309 -4.49 0.18 -4.22
C GLY A 309 -4.91 1.13 -3.10
N VAL A 310 -4.12 2.18 -2.91
CA VAL A 310 -4.29 3.17 -1.84
C VAL A 310 -4.34 4.58 -2.42
N GLY A 311 -5.11 5.48 -1.79
CA GLY A 311 -5.24 6.88 -2.20
C GLY A 311 -5.17 7.86 -1.02
N GLY A 312 -5.09 9.17 -1.28
CA GLY A 312 -5.15 10.22 -0.26
C GLY A 312 -4.12 10.08 0.87
N ILE A 313 -4.54 10.37 2.11
CA ILE A 313 -3.71 10.19 3.32
C ILE A 313 -3.31 8.73 3.53
N GLU A 314 -4.18 7.76 3.21
CA GLU A 314 -3.84 6.33 3.28
C GLU A 314 -2.60 5.99 2.45
N ALA A 315 -2.46 6.58 1.26
CA ALA A 315 -1.28 6.41 0.41
C ALA A 315 -0.07 7.21 0.93
N ALA A 316 -0.28 8.48 1.30
CA ALA A 316 0.78 9.38 1.74
C ALA A 316 1.48 8.91 3.02
N PHE A 317 0.75 8.21 3.90
CA PHE A 317 1.24 7.70 5.18
C PHE A 317 1.22 6.17 5.24
N ASP A 318 1.26 5.46 4.09
CA ASP A 318 1.16 4.00 4.06
C ASP A 318 2.18 3.31 4.98
N GLU A 319 3.43 3.76 4.97
CA GLU A 319 4.49 3.19 5.81
C GLU A 319 4.25 3.39 7.32
N VAL A 320 3.70 4.54 7.70
CA VAL A 320 3.35 4.86 9.09
C VAL A 320 2.14 4.03 9.51
N LEU A 321 1.11 4.04 8.69
CA LEU A 321 -0.14 3.31 8.91
C LEU A 321 0.08 1.80 8.89
N ARG A 322 1.16 1.27 8.31
CA ARG A 322 1.52 -0.15 8.36
C ARG A 322 2.51 -0.50 9.46
N GLY A 323 3.10 0.50 10.13
CA GLY A 323 4.12 0.30 11.15
C GLY A 323 5.46 -0.13 10.59
N THR A 324 5.75 0.17 9.31
CA THR A 324 7.00 -0.21 8.64
C THR A 324 8.02 0.93 8.55
N ARG A 325 7.66 2.13 9.02
CA ARG A 325 8.59 3.27 9.03
C ARG A 325 9.81 2.94 9.90
N GLU A 326 10.98 2.90 9.26
CA GLU A 326 12.26 2.54 9.87
C GLU A 326 12.73 3.60 10.88
N GLU A 327 12.20 3.56 12.09
CA GLU A 327 13.00 3.91 13.26
C GLU A 327 13.70 2.62 13.68
N VAL A 328 14.96 2.45 13.29
CA VAL A 328 15.76 1.27 13.62
C VAL A 328 15.95 1.23 15.13
N ASP A 329 15.01 0.60 15.82
CA ASP A 329 15.06 0.30 17.24
C ASP A 329 15.41 -1.18 17.44
N TRP A 330 16.14 -1.50 18.51
CA TRP A 330 16.49 -2.87 18.86
C TRP A 330 15.24 -3.70 19.20
N GLU A 331 14.17 -3.04 19.65
CA GLU A 331 12.85 -3.63 19.89
C GLU A 331 12.21 -4.12 18.59
N ASP A 332 12.33 -3.35 17.51
CA ASP A 332 11.80 -3.68 16.19
C ASP A 332 12.49 -4.94 15.61
N TRP A 333 13.80 -5.08 15.86
CA TRP A 333 14.55 -6.29 15.51
C TRP A 333 14.11 -7.50 16.35
N LEU A 334 13.87 -7.31 17.65
CA LEU A 334 13.37 -8.37 18.53
C LEU A 334 11.93 -8.79 18.20
N ASP A 335 11.08 -7.84 17.84
CA ASP A 335 9.71 -8.10 17.43
C ASP A 335 9.68 -8.86 16.12
N ARG A 336 10.57 -8.55 15.16
CA ARG A 336 10.79 -9.37 13.96
C ARG A 336 11.33 -10.76 14.29
N LEU A 337 12.23 -10.89 15.27
CA LEU A 337 12.74 -12.18 15.74
C LEU A 337 11.67 -13.02 16.46
N MET A 338 10.78 -12.36 17.21
CA MET A 338 9.62 -12.96 17.90
C MET A 338 8.38 -13.07 17.00
N HIS A 339 8.51 -12.64 15.73
CA HIS A 339 7.45 -12.68 14.73
C HIS A 339 6.18 -11.92 15.13
N ARG A 340 6.29 -10.81 15.85
CA ARG A 340 5.12 -9.97 16.13
C ARG A 340 4.64 -9.29 14.86
N VAL A 341 3.31 -9.28 14.64
CA VAL A 341 2.71 -8.60 13.50
C VAL A 341 2.87 -7.09 13.71
N PRO A 342 3.38 -6.33 12.72
CA PRO A 342 3.48 -4.88 12.83
C PRO A 342 2.10 -4.26 13.09
N VAL A 343 2.02 -3.42 14.11
CA VAL A 343 0.86 -2.58 14.38
C VAL A 343 1.15 -1.21 13.80
N GLY A 344 0.23 -0.74 12.98
CA GLY A 344 0.30 0.57 12.38
C GLY A 344 0.15 1.69 13.40
N ARG A 345 0.75 2.83 13.10
CA ARG A 345 0.74 4.02 13.95
C ARG A 345 -0.31 5.01 13.48
N ASP A 346 -0.92 5.72 14.42
CA ASP A 346 -1.98 6.66 14.14
C ASP A 346 -1.47 7.96 13.48
N VAL A 347 -2.32 8.57 12.66
CA VAL A 347 -2.08 9.87 12.00
C VAL A 347 -3.21 10.81 12.36
N ARG A 348 -2.89 12.00 12.88
CA ARG A 348 -3.86 13.06 13.20
C ARG A 348 -3.82 14.16 12.16
N LEU A 349 -4.97 14.46 11.57
CA LEU A 349 -5.15 15.48 10.54
C LEU A 349 -5.50 16.86 11.15
N THR A 350 -5.36 17.90 10.33
CA THR A 350 -5.86 19.25 10.64
C THR A 350 -7.36 19.40 10.42
N LEU A 351 -7.97 18.47 9.68
CA LEU A 351 -9.39 18.48 9.38
C LEU A 351 -10.20 18.53 10.67
N ASP A 352 -11.26 19.34 10.66
CA ASP A 352 -12.26 19.38 11.71
C ASP A 352 -13.51 18.66 11.20
N MET A 353 -13.82 17.52 11.81
CA MET A 353 -14.92 16.68 11.34
C MET A 353 -16.28 17.39 11.38
N SER A 354 -16.51 18.27 12.36
CA SER A 354 -17.77 19.00 12.47
C SER A 354 -17.90 20.05 11.36
N LEU A 355 -16.81 20.77 11.06
CA LEU A 355 -16.81 21.73 9.96
C LEU A 355 -16.87 21.04 8.59
N GLN A 356 -16.22 19.88 8.46
CA GLN A 356 -16.26 19.06 7.24
C GLN A 356 -17.71 18.64 6.93
N GLN A 357 -18.46 18.15 7.92
CA GLN A 357 -19.88 17.81 7.78
C GLN A 357 -20.74 19.01 7.39
N ILE A 358 -20.54 20.17 8.05
CA ILE A 358 -21.30 21.38 7.71
C ILE A 358 -21.02 21.82 6.27
N ALA A 359 -19.78 21.73 5.80
CA ALA A 359 -19.43 22.08 4.43
C ALA A 359 -19.99 21.10 3.40
N ASP A 360 -19.97 19.81 3.72
CA ASP A 360 -20.56 18.72 2.94
C ASP A 360 -22.08 18.90 2.78
N GLU A 361 -22.79 19.10 3.89
CA GLU A 361 -24.23 19.36 3.93
C GLU A 361 -24.60 20.67 3.22
N ALA A 362 -23.79 21.73 3.38
CA ALA A 362 -24.04 23.01 2.72
C ALA A 362 -23.86 22.91 1.20
N LEU A 363 -22.90 22.12 0.73
CA LEU A 363 -22.70 21.88 -0.70
C LEU A 363 -23.82 21.00 -1.28
N GLY A 364 -24.31 20.03 -0.51
CA GLY A 364 -25.42 19.15 -0.90
C GLY A 364 -25.10 18.37 -2.17
N GLU A 365 -26.03 18.34 -3.13
CA GLU A 365 -25.87 17.62 -4.40
C GLU A 365 -25.12 18.42 -5.47
N GLN A 366 -24.56 19.59 -5.13
CA GLN A 366 -23.85 20.41 -6.10
C GLN A 366 -22.47 19.82 -6.38
N VAL A 367 -22.14 19.64 -7.66
CA VAL A 367 -20.79 19.26 -8.09
C VAL A 367 -19.85 20.42 -7.79
N GLY A 368 -18.76 20.18 -7.07
CA GLY A 368 -17.92 21.29 -6.62
C GLY A 368 -16.93 20.93 -5.52
N ALA A 369 -16.37 21.97 -4.89
CA ALA A 369 -15.42 21.81 -3.79
C ALA A 369 -15.46 22.98 -2.82
N VAL A 370 -15.12 22.70 -1.56
CA VAL A 370 -14.97 23.71 -0.49
C VAL A 370 -13.64 23.50 0.20
N VAL A 371 -12.85 24.55 0.35
CA VAL A 371 -11.57 24.52 1.08
C VAL A 371 -11.53 25.63 2.11
N LEU A 372 -11.37 25.28 3.40
CA LEU A 372 -11.21 26.23 4.50
C LEU A 372 -9.82 26.11 5.11
N VAL A 373 -9.12 27.24 5.21
CA VAL A 373 -7.75 27.36 5.74
C VAL A 373 -7.75 28.26 6.97
N GLU A 374 -7.07 27.84 8.04
CA GLU A 374 -6.69 28.74 9.15
C GLU A 374 -5.44 29.54 8.76
N ILE A 375 -5.53 30.87 8.80
CA ILE A 375 -4.54 31.79 8.22
C ILE A 375 -3.20 31.76 8.99
N THR A 376 -3.24 31.52 10.29
CA THR A 376 -2.08 31.65 11.19
C THR A 376 -1.02 30.58 10.94
N ASN A 377 -1.46 29.33 10.77
CA ASN A 377 -0.63 28.12 10.68
C ASN A 377 -0.78 27.39 9.34
N GLY A 378 -1.78 27.74 8.52
CA GLY A 378 -2.06 27.06 7.25
C GLY A 378 -2.81 25.75 7.40
N ASP A 379 -3.46 25.52 8.54
CA ASP A 379 -4.22 24.30 8.79
C ASP A 379 -5.42 24.23 7.85
N LEU A 380 -5.53 23.14 7.10
CA LEU A 380 -6.70 22.86 6.28
C LEU A 380 -7.76 22.21 7.17
N LEU A 381 -8.80 22.98 7.49
CA LEU A 381 -9.87 22.54 8.40
C LEU A 381 -10.99 21.83 7.66
N VAL A 382 -11.23 22.25 6.40
CA VAL A 382 -12.22 21.65 5.52
C VAL A 382 -11.61 21.46 4.14
N MET A 383 -11.83 20.30 3.55
CA MET A 383 -11.54 20.02 2.15
C MET A 383 -12.58 19.03 1.60
N VAL A 384 -13.64 19.57 1.02
CA VAL A 384 -14.78 18.81 0.46
C VAL A 384 -14.68 18.79 -1.06
N SER A 385 -15.05 17.67 -1.66
CA SER A 385 -15.15 17.47 -3.12
C SER A 385 -16.41 16.66 -3.42
N HIS A 386 -17.25 17.16 -4.33
CA HIS A 386 -18.50 16.52 -4.75
C HIS A 386 -18.58 16.32 -6.27
N PRO A 387 -19.19 15.21 -6.75
CA PRO A 387 -19.64 14.08 -5.94
C PRO A 387 -18.46 13.32 -5.32
N THR A 388 -18.72 12.65 -4.21
CA THR A 388 -17.75 11.78 -3.52
C THR A 388 -18.18 10.32 -3.63
N PHE A 389 -17.42 9.40 -3.03
CA PHE A 389 -17.68 7.96 -3.03
C PHE A 389 -17.54 7.39 -1.62
N ASP A 390 -18.07 6.18 -1.40
CA ASP A 390 -17.89 5.45 -0.15
C ASP A 390 -16.72 4.48 -0.23
N PRO A 391 -15.59 4.71 0.47
CA PRO A 391 -14.44 3.81 0.45
C PRO A 391 -14.76 2.43 1.04
N ASN A 392 -15.80 2.30 1.87
CA ASN A 392 -16.19 1.01 2.45
C ASN A 392 -16.80 0.06 1.41
N GLN A 393 -17.26 0.59 0.26
CA GLN A 393 -17.91 -0.16 -0.83
C GLN A 393 -17.10 -0.07 -2.14
N LEU A 394 -15.83 0.32 -2.06
CA LEU A 394 -15.00 0.63 -3.22
C LEU A 394 -14.82 -0.58 -4.14
N ASP A 395 -14.57 -1.76 -3.56
CA ASP A 395 -14.26 -2.98 -4.33
C ASP A 395 -15.48 -3.46 -5.15
N GLU A 396 -16.70 -3.25 -4.63
CA GLU A 396 -17.95 -3.56 -5.33
C GLU A 396 -18.33 -2.47 -6.35
N ALA A 397 -18.08 -1.19 -6.02
CA ALA A 397 -18.50 -0.04 -6.82
C ALA A 397 -17.46 0.42 -7.85
N TRP A 398 -16.25 -0.15 -7.87
CA TRP A 398 -15.11 0.34 -8.66
C TRP A 398 -15.43 0.56 -10.14
N GLU A 399 -16.08 -0.40 -10.78
CA GLU A 399 -16.41 -0.32 -12.21
C GLU A 399 -17.34 0.87 -12.50
N ALA A 400 -18.35 1.09 -11.64
CA ALA A 400 -19.25 2.22 -11.76
C ALA A 400 -18.52 3.54 -11.48
N LEU A 401 -17.73 3.62 -10.40
CA LEU A 401 -17.03 4.84 -10.00
C LEU A 401 -15.96 5.29 -11.00
N SER A 402 -15.22 4.34 -11.57
CA SER A 402 -14.14 4.61 -12.52
C SER A 402 -14.62 5.06 -13.90
N GLN A 403 -15.86 4.69 -14.27
CA GLN A 403 -16.49 5.06 -15.55
C GLN A 403 -17.47 6.23 -15.41
N ASP A 404 -17.75 6.66 -14.19
CA ASP A 404 -18.69 7.75 -13.93
C ASP A 404 -18.17 9.06 -14.56
N PRO A 405 -18.92 9.68 -15.48
CA PRO A 405 -18.52 10.94 -16.12
C PRO A 405 -18.41 12.11 -15.12
N MET A 406 -19.03 12.01 -13.94
CA MET A 406 -18.89 12.96 -12.84
C MET A 406 -17.64 12.73 -12.00
N ALA A 407 -16.78 11.77 -12.34
CA ALA A 407 -15.46 11.57 -11.74
C ALA A 407 -15.44 11.70 -10.19
N PRO A 408 -16.20 10.85 -9.45
CA PRO A 408 -16.30 10.95 -7.99
C PRO A 408 -14.98 10.64 -7.27
N LEU A 409 -14.06 9.94 -7.92
CA LEU A 409 -12.71 9.65 -7.38
C LEU A 409 -11.76 10.86 -7.46
N LEU A 410 -12.12 11.91 -8.22
CA LEU A 410 -11.30 13.10 -8.38
C LEU A 410 -11.43 14.00 -7.14
N ASN A 411 -10.31 14.32 -6.50
CA ASN A 411 -10.30 15.38 -5.48
C ASN A 411 -10.30 16.75 -6.17
N ARG A 412 -11.49 17.31 -6.38
CA ARG A 412 -11.68 18.63 -7.02
C ARG A 412 -11.01 19.76 -6.29
N ALA A 413 -10.83 19.65 -4.97
CA ALA A 413 -10.21 20.70 -4.16
C ALA A 413 -8.72 20.90 -4.48
N THR A 414 -8.01 19.83 -4.84
CA THR A 414 -6.55 19.86 -5.07
C THR A 414 -6.12 19.48 -6.48
N GLN A 415 -6.96 18.78 -7.24
CA GLN A 415 -6.63 18.24 -8.57
C GLN A 415 -7.54 18.80 -9.68
N GLY A 416 -8.71 19.33 -9.33
CA GLY A 416 -9.61 19.96 -10.29
C GLY A 416 -9.04 21.30 -10.79
N LEU A 417 -8.92 21.46 -12.11
CA LEU A 417 -8.37 22.64 -12.75
C LEU A 417 -9.47 23.44 -13.43
N TYR A 418 -9.66 24.69 -13.00
CA TYR A 418 -10.77 25.53 -13.45
C TYR A 418 -10.30 26.95 -13.76
N GLN A 419 -11.00 27.61 -14.67
CA GLN A 419 -10.81 29.04 -14.90
C GLN A 419 -11.19 29.83 -13.63
N PRO A 420 -10.37 30.76 -13.13
CA PRO A 420 -10.70 31.54 -11.94
C PRO A 420 -11.81 32.57 -12.19
N GLY A 421 -12.02 33.00 -13.43
CA GLY A 421 -13.02 34.02 -13.77
C GLY A 421 -12.88 35.30 -12.95
N GLY A 422 -14.01 35.94 -12.63
CA GLY A 422 -14.01 37.25 -11.97
C GLY A 422 -13.47 37.25 -10.53
N VAL A 423 -13.32 36.10 -9.84
CA VAL A 423 -12.68 36.14 -8.50
C VAL A 423 -11.20 36.54 -8.58
N LEU A 424 -10.57 36.44 -9.76
CA LEU A 424 -9.23 36.94 -10.07
C LEU A 424 -9.12 38.48 -9.95
N GLU A 425 -10.22 39.21 -10.08
CA GLU A 425 -10.26 40.67 -9.91
C GLU A 425 -9.71 41.11 -8.55
N SER A 426 -9.88 40.29 -7.51
CA SER A 426 -9.34 40.56 -6.17
C SER A 426 -7.81 40.63 -6.19
N LEU A 427 -7.17 39.72 -6.93
CA LEU A 427 -5.72 39.70 -7.11
C LEU A 427 -5.27 40.90 -7.95
N LEU A 428 -5.94 41.16 -9.07
CA LEU A 428 -5.61 42.27 -9.96
C LEU A 428 -5.77 43.63 -9.26
N LEU A 429 -6.79 43.80 -8.43
CA LEU A 429 -7.00 45.01 -7.64
C LEU A 429 -5.87 45.23 -6.63
N ALA A 430 -5.48 44.17 -5.90
CA ALA A 430 -4.35 44.24 -4.97
C ALA A 430 -3.05 44.65 -5.67
N GLU A 431 -2.76 44.06 -6.83
CA GLU A 431 -1.60 44.38 -7.66
C GLU A 431 -1.65 45.80 -8.22
N GLY A 432 -2.83 46.23 -8.69
CA GLY A 432 -3.09 47.58 -9.17
C GLY A 432 -2.84 48.63 -8.10
N ILE A 433 -3.34 48.41 -6.87
CA ILE A 433 -3.10 49.30 -5.72
C ILE A 433 -1.61 49.30 -5.37
N ALA A 434 -0.97 48.13 -5.32
CA ALA A 434 0.46 48.01 -5.02
C ALA A 434 1.35 48.74 -6.03
N ALA A 435 0.92 48.78 -7.29
CA ALA A 435 1.58 49.47 -8.38
C ALA A 435 1.25 50.97 -8.47
N GLY A 436 0.31 51.48 -7.66
CA GLY A 436 -0.21 52.86 -7.76
C GLY A 436 -1.04 53.11 -9.02
N LEU A 437 -1.58 52.06 -9.64
CA LEU A 437 -2.36 52.11 -10.88
C LEU A 437 -3.87 52.05 -10.63
N ALA A 438 -4.30 51.59 -9.46
CA ALA A 438 -5.70 51.51 -9.06
C ALA A 438 -5.93 52.29 -7.75
N ASP A 439 -6.96 53.11 -7.74
CA ASP A 439 -7.55 53.70 -6.54
C ASP A 439 -9.01 53.25 -6.43
N PRO A 440 -9.40 52.51 -5.39
CA PRO A 440 -10.78 52.05 -5.21
C PRO A 440 -11.84 53.16 -5.22
N ASP A 441 -11.48 54.38 -4.85
CA ASP A 441 -12.43 55.52 -4.79
C ASP A 441 -12.54 56.28 -6.12
N ALA A 442 -11.71 55.94 -7.12
CA ALA A 442 -11.74 56.59 -8.42
C ALA A 442 -13.05 56.29 -9.16
N LEU A 443 -13.71 57.34 -9.65
CA LEU A 443 -14.93 57.24 -10.47
C LEU A 443 -14.60 56.77 -11.89
N LEU A 444 -15.36 55.81 -12.38
CA LEU A 444 -15.22 55.22 -13.71
C LEU A 444 -16.48 55.54 -14.52
N GLU A 445 -16.35 56.19 -15.68
CA GLU A 445 -17.51 56.65 -16.47
C GLU A 445 -18.34 55.51 -17.10
N ASN A 446 -17.70 54.38 -17.42
CA ASN A 446 -18.31 53.22 -18.09
C ASN A 446 -18.15 51.94 -17.25
N ALA A 447 -18.28 52.03 -15.93
CA ALA A 447 -18.02 50.93 -15.00
C ALA A 447 -18.78 49.63 -15.35
N THR A 448 -20.00 49.77 -15.89
CA THR A 448 -20.90 48.65 -16.18
C THR A 448 -20.92 48.18 -17.64
N GLN A 449 -20.08 48.78 -18.50
CA GLN A 449 -20.03 48.39 -19.90
C GLN A 449 -19.60 46.93 -20.04
N ALA A 450 -20.37 46.19 -20.84
CA ALA A 450 -20.13 44.78 -21.08
C ALA A 450 -18.84 44.56 -21.88
N VAL A 451 -18.12 43.49 -21.56
CA VAL A 451 -16.91 43.07 -22.28
C VAL A 451 -17.26 41.89 -23.15
N ARG A 452 -16.96 41.97 -24.44
CA ARG A 452 -17.04 40.83 -25.34
C ARG A 452 -15.75 40.03 -25.29
N LEU A 453 -15.86 38.74 -24.97
CA LEU A 453 -14.76 37.79 -25.00
C LEU A 453 -15.16 36.65 -25.91
N ASP A 454 -14.55 36.57 -27.10
CA ASP A 454 -14.92 35.65 -28.16
C ASP A 454 -16.42 35.77 -28.55
N ASP A 455 -17.20 34.71 -28.36
CA ASP A 455 -18.65 34.67 -28.60
C ASP A 455 -19.49 35.02 -27.37
N LEU A 456 -18.84 35.36 -26.25
CA LEU A 456 -19.48 35.58 -24.96
C LEU A 456 -19.48 37.06 -24.57
N ILE A 457 -20.51 37.46 -23.84
CA ILE A 457 -20.66 38.82 -23.30
C ILE A 457 -20.63 38.72 -21.77
N LEU A 458 -19.56 39.25 -21.19
CA LEU A 458 -19.38 39.37 -19.75
C LEU A 458 -20.01 40.68 -19.27
N THR A 459 -20.83 40.59 -18.22
CA THR A 459 -21.50 41.72 -17.58
C THR A 459 -21.30 41.65 -16.07
N CYS A 460 -21.48 42.78 -15.38
CA CYS A 460 -21.53 42.82 -13.92
C CYS A 460 -22.54 41.81 -13.35
N GLN A 461 -22.27 41.31 -12.15
CA GLN A 461 -23.06 40.33 -11.42
C GLN A 461 -23.52 40.90 -10.05
N PRO A 462 -24.84 41.06 -9.81
CA PRO A 462 -25.95 40.89 -10.76
C PRO A 462 -26.03 42.06 -11.77
N PRO A 463 -26.63 41.85 -12.97
CA PRO A 463 -26.80 42.89 -13.97
C PRO A 463 -27.60 44.09 -13.46
N GLY A 464 -27.15 45.31 -13.76
CA GLY A 464 -27.86 46.55 -13.39
C GLY A 464 -27.79 46.91 -11.90
N GLY A 465 -26.93 46.23 -11.12
CA GLY A 465 -26.82 46.45 -9.67
C GLY A 465 -26.16 47.77 -9.26
N ILE A 466 -25.52 48.50 -10.18
CA ILE A 466 -24.78 49.73 -9.90
C ILE A 466 -24.94 50.76 -11.05
N PRO A 467 -24.73 52.08 -10.80
CA PRO A 467 -24.74 53.09 -11.85
C PRO A 467 -23.62 52.91 -12.89
N THR A 468 -23.79 53.46 -14.09
CA THR A 468 -22.75 53.46 -15.15
C THR A 468 -21.49 54.19 -14.71
N VAL A 469 -21.67 55.31 -14.00
CA VAL A 469 -20.60 56.05 -13.33
C VAL A 469 -20.51 55.61 -11.88
N ALA A 470 -19.49 54.83 -11.53
CA ALA A 470 -19.34 54.25 -10.19
C ALA A 470 -17.86 54.23 -9.74
N PRO A 471 -17.58 54.27 -8.43
CA PRO A 471 -16.24 54.01 -7.91
C PRO A 471 -15.75 52.61 -8.30
N LEU A 472 -14.45 52.44 -8.50
CA LEU A 472 -13.83 51.13 -8.76
C LEU A 472 -14.19 50.10 -7.66
N ALA A 473 -14.30 50.52 -6.41
CA ALA A 473 -14.76 49.68 -5.30
C ALA A 473 -16.17 49.10 -5.51
N GLN A 474 -17.09 49.91 -6.03
CA GLN A 474 -18.45 49.48 -6.32
C GLN A 474 -18.50 48.56 -7.54
N ALA A 475 -17.69 48.84 -8.56
CA ALA A 475 -17.53 47.98 -9.74
C ALA A 475 -16.93 46.62 -9.37
N TYR A 476 -15.95 46.59 -8.46
CA TYR A 476 -15.39 45.38 -7.87
C TYR A 476 -16.45 44.56 -7.12
N GLY A 477 -17.23 45.21 -6.24
CA GLY A 477 -18.27 44.52 -5.49
C GLY A 477 -19.36 43.89 -6.36
N ALA A 478 -19.58 44.43 -7.56
CA ALA A 478 -20.50 43.91 -8.57
C ALA A 478 -19.81 43.05 -9.65
N SER A 479 -18.55 42.67 -9.47
CA SER A 479 -17.72 41.91 -10.43
C SER A 479 -17.87 42.40 -11.88
N CYS A 480 -17.74 43.71 -12.08
CA CYS A 480 -17.82 44.31 -13.41
C CYS A 480 -16.52 44.08 -14.21
N PRO A 481 -16.55 43.46 -15.40
CA PRO A 481 -15.34 43.00 -16.07
C PRO A 481 -14.48 44.13 -16.68
N LEU A 482 -15.09 45.19 -17.21
CA LEU A 482 -14.36 46.21 -17.97
C LEU A 482 -13.27 46.93 -17.15
N PRO A 483 -13.53 47.42 -15.92
CA PRO A 483 -12.50 48.06 -15.10
C PRO A 483 -11.26 47.19 -14.88
N PHE A 484 -11.43 45.87 -14.76
CA PHE A 484 -10.33 44.93 -14.53
C PHE A 484 -9.59 44.53 -15.81
N LEU A 485 -10.29 44.49 -16.95
CA LEU A 485 -9.63 44.41 -18.25
C LEU A 485 -8.68 45.61 -18.43
N THR A 486 -9.19 46.83 -18.24
CA THR A 486 -8.39 48.06 -18.38
C THR A 486 -7.25 48.11 -17.36
N LEU A 487 -7.48 47.66 -16.12
CA LEU A 487 -6.41 47.58 -15.11
C LEU A 487 -5.34 46.55 -15.49
N GLY A 488 -5.75 45.39 -15.99
CA GLY A 488 -4.86 44.33 -16.46
C GLY A 488 -3.98 44.78 -17.62
N GLU A 489 -4.56 45.48 -18.61
CA GLU A 489 -3.83 46.08 -19.73
C GLU A 489 -2.81 47.12 -19.24
N ARG A 490 -3.18 47.97 -18.27
CA ARG A 490 -2.28 48.97 -17.67
C ARG A 490 -1.15 48.35 -16.84
N LEU A 491 -1.39 47.21 -16.18
CA LEU A 491 -0.34 46.44 -15.50
C LEU A 491 0.63 45.84 -16.54
N GLY A 492 0.10 45.35 -17.65
CA GLY A 492 0.84 44.75 -18.75
C GLY A 492 1.28 43.31 -18.49
N ALA A 493 1.53 42.58 -19.57
CA ALA A 493 1.81 41.14 -19.60
C ALA A 493 2.83 40.68 -18.54
N ARG A 494 3.98 41.37 -18.48
CA ARG A 494 5.07 41.00 -17.54
C ARG A 494 4.63 41.08 -16.07
N ARG A 495 3.89 42.13 -15.67
CA ARG A 495 3.46 42.28 -14.27
C ARG A 495 2.38 41.26 -13.92
N VAL A 496 1.47 40.99 -14.86
CA VAL A 496 0.42 39.97 -14.71
C VAL A 496 1.04 38.58 -14.56
N ALA A 497 1.97 38.18 -15.44
CA ALA A 497 2.68 36.91 -15.33
C ALA A 497 3.40 36.74 -13.99
N MET A 498 4.14 37.78 -13.55
CA MET A 498 4.83 37.77 -12.26
C MET A 498 3.86 37.72 -11.09
N ALA A 499 2.68 38.36 -11.19
CA ALA A 499 1.66 38.28 -10.17
C ALA A 499 1.12 36.85 -10.06
N PHE A 500 0.72 36.21 -11.16
CA PHE A 500 0.20 34.84 -11.11
C PHE A 500 1.19 33.86 -10.47
N ALA A 501 2.47 33.95 -10.84
CA ALA A 501 3.52 33.14 -10.23
C ALA A 501 3.71 33.46 -8.73
N ARG A 502 3.80 34.75 -8.37
CA ARG A 502 4.01 35.18 -6.97
C ARG A 502 2.85 34.81 -6.05
N TRP A 503 1.62 34.88 -6.55
CA TRP A 503 0.42 34.45 -5.83
C TRP A 503 0.25 32.92 -5.81
N GLY A 504 1.06 32.17 -6.57
CA GLY A 504 1.11 30.70 -6.54
C GLY A 504 0.08 30.01 -7.43
N LEU A 505 -0.39 30.69 -8.47
CA LEU A 505 -1.40 30.15 -9.38
C LEU A 505 -0.80 29.26 -10.47
N THR A 506 0.52 29.30 -10.65
CA THR A 506 1.22 28.57 -11.74
C THR A 506 2.03 27.37 -11.25
N GLN A 507 1.92 27.01 -9.96
CA GLN A 507 2.63 25.88 -9.35
C GLN A 507 1.71 25.17 -8.37
N ALA A 508 1.84 23.84 -8.31
CA ALA A 508 1.05 23.02 -7.41
C ALA A 508 1.46 23.32 -5.95
N PRO A 509 0.51 23.65 -5.05
CA PRO A 509 0.82 23.84 -3.64
C PRO A 509 1.41 22.55 -3.05
N SER A 510 2.50 22.62 -2.30
CA SER A 510 3.03 21.44 -1.63
C SER A 510 2.08 21.00 -0.52
N LEU A 511 1.60 19.77 -0.59
CA LEU A 511 0.71 19.16 0.41
C LEU A 511 1.02 17.67 0.57
N GLU A 512 0.57 17.05 1.65
CA GLU A 512 0.77 15.62 1.89
C GLU A 512 0.02 14.72 0.91
N VAL A 513 -1.04 15.22 0.28
CA VAL A 513 -1.80 14.51 -0.77
C VAL A 513 -1.49 15.09 -2.15
N PRO A 514 -1.76 14.37 -3.25
CA PRO A 514 -1.54 14.88 -4.60
C PRO A 514 -2.28 16.21 -4.86
N THR A 515 -1.55 17.13 -5.47
CA THR A 515 -2.00 18.47 -5.86
C THR A 515 -1.59 18.74 -7.29
N GLU A 516 -2.46 19.37 -8.06
CA GLU A 516 -2.18 19.77 -9.44
C GLU A 516 -2.08 21.28 -9.58
N ALA A 517 -1.45 21.72 -10.66
CA ALA A 517 -1.56 23.07 -11.17
C ALA A 517 -1.66 23.05 -12.69
N GLY A 518 -2.45 23.99 -13.22
CA GLY A 518 -2.59 24.16 -14.66
C GLY A 518 -1.24 24.47 -15.30
N ARG A 519 -1.03 23.95 -16.51
CA ARG A 519 0.05 24.46 -17.37
C ARG A 519 -0.30 25.91 -17.71
N PHE A 520 0.65 26.81 -17.47
CA PHE A 520 0.51 28.22 -17.79
C PHE A 520 1.76 28.70 -18.52
N ASP A 521 1.60 29.17 -19.77
CA ASP A 521 2.68 29.77 -20.55
C ASP A 521 2.65 31.30 -20.46
N PRO A 522 3.59 31.94 -19.72
CA PRO A 522 3.63 33.39 -19.61
C PRO A 522 3.91 34.11 -20.94
N ALA A 523 4.48 33.42 -21.94
CA ALA A 523 4.75 34.01 -23.24
C ALA A 523 3.47 34.30 -24.04
N LEU A 524 2.38 33.57 -23.78
CA LEU A 524 1.09 33.83 -24.43
C LEU A 524 0.56 35.23 -24.12
N LEU A 525 0.87 35.76 -22.93
CA LEU A 525 0.41 37.09 -22.51
C LEU A 525 1.01 38.24 -23.34
N GLU A 526 2.02 37.99 -24.18
CA GLU A 526 2.51 38.99 -25.14
C GLU A 526 1.47 39.32 -26.22
N ASN A 527 0.54 38.40 -26.49
CA ASN A 527 -0.62 38.65 -27.33
C ASN A 527 -1.68 39.43 -26.52
N PRO A 528 -2.12 40.62 -26.99
CA PRO A 528 -3.15 41.41 -26.29
C PRO A 528 -4.47 40.66 -26.04
N GLU A 529 -4.89 39.77 -26.96
CA GLU A 529 -6.12 38.99 -26.78
C GLU A 529 -5.98 37.94 -25.66
N GLU A 530 -4.83 37.27 -25.59
CA GLU A 530 -4.54 36.31 -24.52
C GLU A 530 -4.34 37.01 -23.17
N LEU A 531 -3.74 38.20 -23.17
CA LEU A 531 -3.68 39.04 -21.98
C LEU A 531 -5.09 39.41 -21.50
N ALA A 532 -5.97 39.84 -22.41
CA ALA A 532 -7.36 40.17 -22.10
C ALA A 532 -8.12 38.96 -21.53
N ARG A 533 -7.97 37.76 -22.13
CA ARG A 533 -8.54 36.52 -21.58
C ARG A 533 -8.00 36.25 -20.17
N ALA A 534 -6.68 36.27 -19.99
CA ALA A 534 -6.03 35.97 -18.72
C ALA A 534 -6.45 36.90 -17.58
N VAL A 535 -6.56 38.21 -17.82
CA VAL A 535 -6.96 39.19 -16.79
C VAL A 535 -8.44 39.09 -16.44
N LEU A 536 -9.28 38.59 -17.35
CA LEU A 536 -10.68 38.25 -17.07
C LEU A 536 -10.83 36.86 -16.43
N GLY A 537 -9.71 36.21 -16.08
CA GLY A 537 -9.68 34.87 -15.50
C GLY A 537 -10.15 33.79 -16.47
N GLN A 538 -9.88 33.98 -17.76
CA GLN A 538 -10.11 33.03 -18.86
C GLN A 538 -8.79 32.70 -19.57
N GLY A 539 -8.79 31.72 -20.47
CA GLY A 539 -7.62 31.38 -21.30
C GLY A 539 -6.77 30.27 -20.69
N ASP A 540 -5.45 30.43 -20.68
CA ASP A 540 -4.53 29.33 -20.30
C ASP A 540 -4.45 29.11 -18.77
N LEU A 541 -4.73 30.14 -17.96
CA LEU A 541 -4.62 30.04 -16.50
C LEU A 541 -5.78 29.23 -15.91
N THR A 542 -5.46 28.04 -15.39
CA THR A 542 -6.38 27.24 -14.58
C THR A 542 -5.84 27.05 -13.17
N VAL A 543 -6.75 27.03 -12.19
CA VAL A 543 -6.44 26.99 -10.76
C VAL A 543 -7.29 25.95 -10.05
N THR A 544 -6.77 25.48 -8.91
CA THR A 544 -7.51 24.62 -7.99
C THR A 544 -8.23 25.45 -6.91
N PRO A 545 -9.32 24.93 -6.32
CA PRO A 545 -9.96 25.54 -5.15
C PRO A 545 -8.97 25.77 -3.99
N LEU A 546 -8.00 24.87 -3.77
CA LEU A 546 -6.93 25.07 -2.79
C LEU A 546 -6.10 26.33 -3.10
N GLN A 547 -5.66 26.53 -4.36
CA GLN A 547 -4.93 27.74 -4.74
C GLN A 547 -5.76 29.00 -4.47
N MET A 548 -7.05 28.98 -4.78
CA MET A 548 -7.94 30.12 -4.54
C MET A 548 -8.21 30.37 -3.05
N ALA A 549 -8.27 29.32 -2.23
CA ALA A 549 -8.35 29.46 -0.77
C ALA A 549 -7.05 30.09 -0.20
N LEU A 550 -5.88 29.75 -0.77
CA LEU A 550 -4.61 30.39 -0.43
C LEU A 550 -4.54 31.86 -0.88
N VAL A 551 -5.15 32.23 -2.01
CA VAL A 551 -5.32 33.64 -2.40
C VAL A 551 -6.16 34.38 -1.35
N ALA A 552 -7.30 33.81 -0.96
CA ALA A 552 -8.15 34.38 0.09
C ALA A 552 -7.39 34.53 1.42
N ALA A 553 -6.64 33.50 1.81
CA ALA A 553 -5.81 33.52 3.02
C ALA A 553 -4.69 34.57 2.95
N THR A 554 -4.11 34.78 1.77
CA THR A 554 -3.07 35.80 1.55
C THR A 554 -3.63 37.22 1.68
N ILE A 555 -4.84 37.45 1.15
CA ILE A 555 -5.56 38.72 1.31
C ILE A 555 -5.88 38.96 2.79
N ALA A 556 -6.40 37.94 3.47
CA ALA A 556 -6.77 38.01 4.87
C ALA A 556 -5.57 38.17 5.82
N GLY A 557 -4.43 37.55 5.48
CA GLY A 557 -3.19 37.51 6.25
C GLY A 557 -2.17 38.60 5.93
N ASP A 558 -2.63 39.82 5.60
CA ASP A 558 -1.76 40.99 5.35
C ASP A 558 -0.69 40.77 4.27
N GLY A 559 -1.06 40.06 3.21
CA GLY A 559 -0.20 39.74 2.07
C GLY A 559 0.82 38.63 2.35
N LYS A 560 0.64 37.85 3.43
CA LYS A 560 1.41 36.62 3.69
C LYS A 560 0.57 35.40 3.34
N ARG A 561 1.08 34.56 2.44
CA ARG A 561 0.49 33.27 2.10
C ARG A 561 0.89 32.22 3.14
N PRO A 562 -0.05 31.57 3.84
CA PRO A 562 0.27 30.46 4.72
C PRO A 562 0.76 29.24 3.92
N ALA A 563 1.55 28.39 4.54
CA ALA A 563 1.91 27.11 3.95
C ALA A 563 0.83 26.08 4.33
N PRO A 564 0.04 25.55 3.37
CA PRO A 564 -1.02 24.62 3.69
C PRO A 564 -0.47 23.30 4.25
N ARG A 565 -1.21 22.68 5.17
CA ARG A 565 -0.91 21.34 5.71
C ARG A 565 -2.19 20.59 6.05
N LEU A 566 -2.15 19.26 5.88
CA LEU A 566 -3.23 18.35 6.25
C LEU A 566 -2.94 17.54 7.52
N VAL A 567 -1.68 17.38 7.91
CA VAL A 567 -1.29 16.50 9.03
C VAL A 567 -0.77 17.33 10.20
N LEU A 568 -1.29 17.08 11.40
CA LEU A 568 -0.83 17.70 12.65
C LEU A 568 0.27 16.87 13.30
N GLU A 569 -0.03 15.61 13.56
CA GLU A 569 0.78 14.73 14.39
C GLU A 569 0.78 13.30 13.83
N VAL A 570 1.87 12.60 14.07
CA VAL A 570 2.03 11.16 13.77
C VAL A 570 2.47 10.47 15.05
N GLU A 571 1.87 9.33 15.35
CA GLU A 571 2.24 8.51 16.50
C GLU A 571 3.64 7.89 16.30
N ASP A 572 4.48 7.96 17.33
CA ASP A 572 5.81 7.36 17.35
C ASP A 572 5.80 5.90 17.87
N ALA A 573 6.98 5.27 17.96
CA ALA A 573 7.10 3.90 18.45
C ALA A 573 6.61 3.71 19.90
N MET A 574 6.60 4.78 20.70
CA MET A 574 6.19 4.77 22.10
C MET A 574 4.69 5.03 22.27
N GLY A 575 3.94 5.17 21.17
CA GLY A 575 2.53 5.52 21.18
C GLY A 575 2.26 6.99 21.51
N GLN A 576 3.26 7.87 21.37
CA GLN A 576 3.11 9.31 21.61
C GLN A 576 2.90 10.04 20.28
N MET A 577 1.94 10.96 20.26
CA MET A 577 1.69 11.81 19.09
C MET A 577 2.78 12.88 18.98
N GLN A 578 3.58 12.82 17.93
CA GLN A 578 4.63 13.81 17.65
C GLN A 578 4.21 14.74 16.51
N PRO A 579 4.48 16.05 16.61
CA PRO A 579 4.21 17.00 15.52
C PRO A 579 4.91 16.59 14.23
N TRP A 580 4.18 16.58 13.11
CA TRP A 580 4.73 16.19 11.81
C TRP A 580 5.76 17.22 11.31
N GLU A 581 7.05 16.90 11.29
CA GLU A 581 8.13 17.90 11.11
C GLU A 581 8.13 18.65 9.77
N GLN A 582 7.59 18.05 8.69
CA GLN A 582 7.49 18.71 7.39
C GLN A 582 6.50 19.88 7.36
N THR A 583 5.72 20.08 8.43
CA THR A 583 4.71 21.15 8.56
C THR A 583 5.25 22.53 8.95
N ARG A 584 6.56 22.70 9.17
CA ARG A 584 7.14 23.98 9.62
C ARG A 584 7.51 24.94 8.49
N ARG A 585 6.82 24.88 7.34
CA ARG A 585 7.04 25.86 6.26
C ARG A 585 6.54 27.23 6.71
N ARG A 586 7.40 28.24 6.60
CA ARG A 586 7.06 29.60 7.03
C ARG A 586 6.14 30.27 6.00
N PRO A 587 5.18 31.10 6.44
CA PRO A 587 4.38 31.91 5.53
C PRO A 587 5.27 32.76 4.62
N GLU A 588 4.89 32.84 3.35
CA GLU A 588 5.63 33.58 2.33
C GLU A 588 5.00 34.95 2.08
N ARG A 589 5.81 36.01 1.98
CA ARG A 589 5.29 37.35 1.68
C ARG A 589 5.05 37.51 0.18
N VAL A 590 3.78 37.61 -0.20
CA VAL A 590 3.33 37.84 -1.58
C VAL A 590 3.22 39.34 -1.87
N LEU A 591 2.63 40.11 -0.95
CA LEU A 591 2.47 41.56 -1.06
C LEU A 591 2.79 42.27 0.26
N ARG A 592 2.95 43.60 0.17
CA ARG A 592 3.03 44.47 1.36
C ARG A 592 1.65 44.60 2.02
N PRO A 593 1.57 44.86 3.34
CA PRO A 593 0.29 44.94 4.03
C PRO A 593 -0.64 46.06 3.52
N ALA A 594 -0.11 47.23 3.16
CA ALA A 594 -0.93 48.39 2.83
C ALA A 594 -1.87 48.21 1.60
N PRO A 595 -1.40 47.70 0.44
CA PRO A 595 -2.28 47.41 -0.69
C PRO A 595 -3.38 46.39 -0.36
N VAL A 596 -3.03 45.36 0.41
CA VAL A 596 -3.96 44.30 0.81
C VAL A 596 -4.99 44.83 1.81
N ALA A 597 -4.59 45.65 2.78
CA ALA A 597 -5.51 46.32 3.70
C ALA A 597 -6.50 47.24 2.96
N ARG A 598 -6.03 47.96 1.94
CA ARG A 598 -6.87 48.79 1.08
C ARG A 598 -7.85 47.94 0.26
N LEU A 599 -7.43 46.80 -0.29
CA LEU A 599 -8.36 45.84 -0.90
C LEU A 599 -9.42 45.36 0.10
N ARG A 600 -8.99 44.91 1.29
CA ARG A 600 -9.90 44.42 2.34
C ARG A 600 -10.97 45.44 2.72
N SER A 601 -10.65 46.75 2.72
CA SER A 601 -11.63 47.80 3.03
C SER A 601 -12.76 47.95 2.02
N VAL A 602 -12.61 47.42 0.81
CA VAL A 602 -13.60 47.53 -0.28
C VAL A 602 -14.21 46.20 -0.70
N MET A 603 -13.78 45.09 -0.10
CA MET A 603 -14.38 43.78 -0.35
C MET A 603 -15.81 43.70 0.21
N PRO A 604 -16.78 43.12 -0.53
CA PRO A 604 -18.15 42.97 -0.07
C PRO A 604 -18.26 42.20 1.25
N ARG A 605 -19.19 42.63 2.10
CA ARG A 605 -19.55 41.95 3.36
C ARG A 605 -20.82 41.13 3.16
N TRP A 606 -20.84 39.93 3.76
CA TRP A 606 -21.92 38.94 3.63
C TRP A 606 -22.37 38.42 4.99
N GLY A 607 -23.54 37.76 5.01
CA GLY A 607 -24.13 37.21 6.23
C GLY A 607 -24.52 38.31 7.22
N ASP A 608 -24.06 38.18 8.47
CA ASP A 608 -24.22 39.17 9.54
C ASP A 608 -23.17 40.30 9.48
N GLY A 609 -22.51 40.47 8.33
CA GLY A 609 -21.45 41.47 8.12
C GLY A 609 -20.07 41.05 8.64
N LYS A 610 -19.94 39.82 9.17
CA LYS A 610 -18.67 39.26 9.65
C LYS A 610 -17.86 38.54 8.57
N VAL A 611 -18.50 38.12 7.49
CA VAL A 611 -17.84 37.46 6.35
C VAL A 611 -17.50 38.51 5.31
N VAL A 612 -16.27 38.51 4.81
CA VAL A 612 -15.81 39.38 3.73
C VAL A 612 -15.40 38.51 2.56
N GLY A 613 -15.87 38.80 1.35
CA GLY A 613 -15.55 37.94 0.22
C GLY A 613 -16.03 38.47 -1.12
N HIS A 614 -15.50 37.88 -2.18
CA HIS A 614 -15.85 38.18 -3.55
C HIS A 614 -16.38 36.92 -4.24
N ALA A 615 -17.49 37.06 -4.95
CA ALA A 615 -18.14 36.00 -5.69
C ALA A 615 -18.26 36.39 -7.15
N SER A 616 -18.00 35.46 -8.05
CA SER A 616 -18.14 35.70 -9.49
C SER A 616 -18.32 34.40 -10.25
N ILE A 617 -18.42 34.51 -11.57
CA ILE A 617 -18.53 33.39 -12.50
C ILE A 617 -17.22 33.19 -13.26
N ALA A 618 -17.01 31.95 -13.73
CA ALA A 618 -16.00 31.62 -14.73
C ALA A 618 -16.64 30.83 -15.86
N ILE A 619 -16.27 31.14 -17.10
CA ILE A 619 -16.80 30.44 -18.27
C ILE A 619 -16.31 28.99 -18.28
N ALA A 620 -17.22 28.05 -18.51
CA ALA A 620 -16.95 26.61 -18.46
C ALA A 620 -16.90 25.95 -19.86
N GLY A 621 -16.69 26.75 -20.91
CA GLY A 621 -16.75 26.35 -22.31
C GLY A 621 -18.11 26.63 -22.98
N THR A 622 -18.20 26.36 -24.29
CA THR A 622 -19.40 26.62 -25.09
C THR A 622 -20.58 25.74 -24.67
N ASN A 623 -21.78 26.32 -24.59
CA ASN A 623 -23.04 25.64 -24.22
C ASN A 623 -23.04 24.97 -22.83
N ARG A 624 -22.14 25.36 -21.93
CA ARG A 624 -22.16 24.92 -20.54
C ARG A 624 -22.49 26.09 -19.62
N PRO A 625 -23.29 25.88 -18.56
CA PRO A 625 -23.43 26.90 -17.52
C PRO A 625 -22.05 27.23 -16.94
N PRO A 626 -21.79 28.52 -16.60
CA PRO A 626 -20.53 28.90 -15.99
C PRO A 626 -20.32 28.22 -14.63
N HIS A 627 -19.06 28.05 -14.26
CA HIS A 627 -18.68 27.75 -12.88
C HIS A 627 -18.93 28.98 -12.01
N ALA A 628 -19.26 28.75 -10.74
CA ALA A 628 -19.39 29.81 -9.75
C ALA A 628 -18.32 29.69 -8.69
N TRP A 629 -17.72 30.83 -8.36
CA TRP A 629 -16.67 30.94 -7.37
C TRP A 629 -17.09 31.88 -6.25
N PHE A 630 -16.67 31.54 -5.04
CA PHE A 630 -16.62 32.46 -3.91
C PHE A 630 -15.28 32.29 -3.19
N ILE A 631 -14.58 33.40 -2.96
CA ILE A 631 -13.42 33.46 -2.08
C ILE A 631 -13.68 34.45 -0.98
N GLY A 632 -13.30 34.12 0.25
CA GLY A 632 -13.59 35.00 1.38
C GLY A 632 -12.84 34.63 2.64
N TYR A 633 -13.07 35.42 3.68
CA TYR A 633 -12.51 35.20 5.00
C TYR A 633 -13.42 35.72 6.10
N ALA A 634 -13.19 35.25 7.31
CA ALA A 634 -13.85 35.73 8.50
C ALA A 634 -12.95 35.55 9.75
N PRO A 635 -13.20 36.31 10.82
CA PRO A 635 -14.04 37.53 10.89
C PRO A 635 -13.48 38.69 10.06
N ALA A 636 -14.34 39.66 9.71
CA ALA A 636 -13.97 40.83 8.91
C ALA A 636 -12.83 41.66 9.51
N GLU A 637 -12.89 41.96 10.82
CA GLU A 637 -11.96 42.88 11.49
C GLU A 637 -10.63 42.21 11.89
N ALA A 638 -10.68 40.94 12.29
CA ALA A 638 -9.52 40.16 12.70
C ALA A 638 -9.53 38.79 12.00
N PRO A 639 -9.14 38.73 10.71
CA PRO A 639 -9.29 37.52 9.91
C PRO A 639 -8.54 36.33 10.51
N ARG A 640 -9.24 35.20 10.65
CA ARG A 640 -8.67 33.94 11.16
C ARG A 640 -8.78 32.80 10.17
N TYR A 641 -9.87 32.74 9.43
CA TYR A 641 -10.14 31.68 8.47
C TYR A 641 -10.37 32.27 7.08
N ALA A 642 -9.92 31.56 6.06
CA ALA A 642 -10.15 31.90 4.66
C ALA A 642 -10.73 30.69 3.92
N ILE A 643 -11.62 30.94 2.97
CA ILE A 643 -12.36 29.91 2.26
C ILE A 643 -12.32 30.14 0.75
N ALA A 644 -12.35 29.05 -0.01
CA ALA A 644 -12.80 29.05 -1.39
C ALA A 644 -13.91 28.02 -1.58
N VAL A 645 -14.93 28.41 -2.34
CA VAL A 645 -16.04 27.56 -2.78
C VAL A 645 -16.10 27.61 -4.29
N LEU A 646 -16.13 26.43 -4.91
CA LEU A 646 -16.35 26.25 -6.33
C LEU A 646 -17.61 25.42 -6.53
N LEU A 647 -18.52 25.90 -7.36
CA LEU A 647 -19.65 25.12 -7.88
C LEU A 647 -19.47 24.93 -9.39
N GLU A 648 -19.39 23.68 -9.82
CA GLU A 648 -19.33 23.36 -11.23
C GLU A 648 -20.67 23.62 -11.90
N HIS A 649 -20.67 24.35 -13.01
CA HIS A 649 -21.87 24.60 -13.80
C HIS A 649 -23.07 25.18 -13.00
N GLY A 650 -22.80 25.93 -11.93
CA GLY A 650 -23.82 26.55 -11.07
C GLY A 650 -24.67 27.62 -11.76
N GLY A 651 -24.34 28.02 -12.99
CA GLY A 651 -25.14 28.96 -13.77
C GLY A 651 -25.09 30.38 -13.20
N LYS A 652 -26.05 31.22 -13.58
CA LYS A 652 -26.09 32.65 -13.20
C LYS A 652 -26.40 32.87 -11.71
N GLU A 653 -27.13 31.97 -11.06
CA GLU A 653 -27.42 32.02 -9.62
C GLU A 653 -26.31 31.36 -8.78
N GLY A 654 -25.38 30.63 -9.42
CA GLY A 654 -24.30 29.92 -8.76
C GLY A 654 -23.46 30.79 -7.81
N PRO A 655 -23.10 32.05 -8.13
CA PRO A 655 -22.33 32.89 -7.20
C PRO A 655 -23.06 33.12 -5.86
N ARG A 656 -24.38 33.29 -5.89
CA ARG A 656 -25.18 33.44 -4.65
C ARG A 656 -25.16 32.15 -3.83
N GLN A 657 -25.24 31.00 -4.47
CA GLN A 657 -25.16 29.69 -3.80
C GLN A 657 -23.76 29.46 -3.21
N ALA A 658 -22.70 29.75 -3.97
CA ALA A 658 -21.31 29.66 -3.48
C ALA A 658 -21.06 30.54 -2.25
N VAL A 659 -21.64 31.75 -2.23
CA VAL A 659 -21.63 32.64 -1.05
C VAL A 659 -22.38 32.01 0.11
N GLN A 660 -23.56 31.42 -0.09
CA GLN A 660 -24.34 30.79 0.98
C GLN A 660 -23.56 29.65 1.64
N VAL A 661 -22.93 28.78 0.84
CA VAL A 661 -22.05 27.71 1.33
C VAL A 661 -20.88 28.30 2.11
N GLY A 662 -20.18 29.27 1.52
CA GLY A 662 -19.00 29.86 2.15
C GLY A 662 -19.31 30.60 3.46
N VAL A 663 -20.43 31.31 3.53
CA VAL A 663 -20.91 32.00 4.73
C VAL A 663 -21.29 30.99 5.81
N ALA A 664 -21.99 29.91 5.47
CA ALA A 664 -22.38 28.88 6.43
C ALA A 664 -21.15 28.24 7.11
N VAL A 665 -20.15 27.85 6.30
CA VAL A 665 -18.91 27.22 6.78
C VAL A 665 -18.06 28.20 7.61
N LEU A 666 -17.88 29.44 7.12
CA LEU A 666 -17.12 30.45 7.88
C LEU A 666 -17.80 30.79 9.20
N GLN A 667 -19.13 30.96 9.22
CA GLN A 667 -19.87 31.25 10.46
C GLN A 667 -19.81 30.08 11.46
N ALA A 668 -19.79 28.84 10.98
CA ALA A 668 -19.58 27.67 11.82
C ALA A 668 -18.18 27.68 12.46
N ALA A 669 -17.14 28.02 11.69
CA ALA A 669 -15.76 28.09 12.20
C ALA A 669 -15.53 29.22 13.23
N LEU A 670 -16.44 30.21 13.32
CA LEU A 670 -16.39 31.29 14.30
C LEU A 670 -17.03 30.94 15.65
N ARG A 671 -17.81 29.85 15.72
CA ARG A 671 -18.41 29.36 16.97
C ARG A 671 -17.39 28.56 17.75
#